data_AF-A0A401ZMU8-F1
#
_entry.id   AF-A0A401ZMU8-F1
#
_cell.length_a   1.000
_cell.length_b   1.000
_cell.length_c   1.000
_cell.angle_alpha   90.00
_cell.angle_beta   90.00
_cell.angle_gamma   90.00
#
_symmetry.space_group_name_H-M   'P 1'
#
loop_
_entity.id
_entity.type
_entity.pdbx_description
1 polymer ?
#
loop_
_entity_poly.entity_id
_entity_poly.type
_entity_poly.pdbx_seq_one_letter_code
_entity_poly.pdbx_strand_id
1 'polypeptide(L)'
;MIEMASNTADFFEQIANMGSNEWLRGIKGTCHFDIDGFGSRYLTIDDGQLTLSESTDKVDAVIMGDVTNFDLVATGKYNLLTAYMRQLFTCKGSVALLFAVQRLFPPPASIEQDLNPDEEQFEEESDPVTPPIPAYDEKSPPTTTQTVSMISGSTFVVSDARGDIDASPTNTQGLFSTDTRFLSRWRLTINGVFPRGLATDDMQYHSMSFFLAPTTGTVYVDAALSVIRTRTIGHGFHEQLRILSHSNRPVDLNVRIEVGADFADIFEIKDALQKKGSYSHQIEEHRLILRYQRESFVREAWITCNQPCRITSDAISFEVHIEPHESWTAEIDVVVAKAGIEEHTVPMEGDARAEMRRDLDDWLAVAPDLRCEWPELDRIYRQSMVDLASLRFYLKSLPGQALPAAGLPWFMAVFGRDSLITSFQALPFAPELAITTLRNLAYRQGCYVDDFRDEEPGKIIHESRFGEMTAFEERPHSPYYGSADATPLFLILLDEVERWTGNTELVMQLEHNARAALDWIDTYGDLNGDGYVEYNRRNKKTGMVNQCWKDSWNSILFADGTNSRLPRTLCEIQGYVYDAKKRCARLARDFWGDPTFAAKLEREANELKERFNRDFWLEDKGYFALAIDGQGRKVDSLTSNIGHLLWSGIVEDDKIESCVRHLMGHRLFSGWGVRTMAEGDGGYNPIGYHNGTIWPHDNSLIAYGLARNGYKKEANQIAMGILQAATYFNYRLPEAFAGYERSMTDYPVEYPTACSPQAWATAAPLLLLRTILGLEPIDDHLLVNPYLPEDLQELMIFNIPGRWGRVDAFGRSKSNDRPLRRGPLSR
;
A
#
# COMPACT_ATOMS: atom_id res chain seq x y z
N MET A 1 -46.78 32.42 -3.32
CA MET A 1 -45.80 31.43 -2.85
C MET A 1 -45.26 30.78 -4.09
N ILE A 2 -44.08 31.21 -4.53
CA ILE A 2 -43.34 30.55 -5.60
C ILE A 2 -42.65 29.39 -4.88
N GLU A 3 -43.02 28.15 -5.19
CA GLU A 3 -42.23 26.98 -4.79
C GLU A 3 -40.81 27.20 -5.30
N MET A 4 -39.86 27.45 -4.39
CA MET A 4 -38.46 27.36 -4.73
C MET A 4 -38.22 25.87 -5.01
N ALA A 5 -37.90 25.53 -6.26
CA ALA A 5 -37.34 24.22 -6.58
C ALA A 5 -36.12 24.00 -5.68
N SER A 6 -36.13 22.95 -4.86
CA SER A 6 -34.96 22.59 -4.05
C SER A 6 -33.92 21.95 -4.97
N ASN A 7 -32.63 22.23 -4.77
CA ASN A 7 -31.57 21.61 -5.59
C ASN A 7 -31.65 20.07 -5.52
N THR A 8 -32.09 19.54 -4.38
CA THR A 8 -32.42 18.13 -4.19
C THR A 8 -33.47 17.61 -5.18
N ALA A 9 -34.55 18.35 -5.45
CA ALA A 9 -35.60 17.94 -6.39
C ALA A 9 -35.05 17.86 -7.82
N ASP A 10 -34.32 18.91 -8.24
CA ASP A 10 -33.72 19.01 -9.57
C ASP A 10 -32.73 17.88 -9.83
N PHE A 11 -31.94 17.50 -8.82
CA PHE A 11 -31.01 16.37 -8.89
C PHE A 11 -31.71 15.04 -9.21
N PHE A 12 -32.79 14.72 -8.49
CA PHE A 12 -33.53 13.48 -8.74
C PHE A 12 -34.28 13.50 -10.07
N GLU A 13 -34.76 14.66 -10.52
CA GLU A 13 -35.34 14.82 -11.86
C GLU A 13 -34.29 14.57 -12.96
N GLN A 14 -33.06 15.07 -12.79
CA GLN A 14 -31.95 14.80 -13.71
C GLN A 14 -31.62 13.31 -13.78
N ILE A 15 -31.56 12.62 -12.64
CA ILE A 15 -31.34 11.16 -12.62
C ILE A 15 -32.47 10.43 -13.36
N ALA A 16 -33.73 10.81 -13.13
CA ALA A 16 -34.87 10.19 -13.81
C ALA A 16 -34.79 10.36 -15.33
N ASN A 17 -34.24 11.48 -15.81
CA ASN A 17 -34.07 11.77 -17.23
C ASN A 17 -32.79 11.16 -17.84
N MET A 18 -31.80 10.76 -17.03
CA MET A 18 -30.51 10.23 -17.49
C MET A 18 -30.66 8.86 -18.18
N GLY A 19 -31.56 8.00 -17.67
CA GLY A 19 -31.82 6.65 -18.18
C GLY A 19 -30.68 5.65 -17.93
N SER A 20 -29.46 5.95 -18.37
CA SER A 20 -28.28 5.10 -18.18
C SER A 20 -26.99 5.90 -18.01
N ASN A 21 -26.04 5.36 -17.25
CA ASN A 21 -24.71 5.92 -17.05
C ASN A 21 -23.64 4.84 -17.25
N GLU A 22 -22.70 5.09 -18.16
CA GLU A 22 -21.68 4.09 -18.55
C GLU A 22 -20.68 3.78 -17.42
N TRP A 23 -20.36 4.78 -16.59
CA TRP A 23 -19.49 4.60 -15.41
C TRP A 23 -20.13 3.76 -14.29
N LEU A 24 -21.39 3.36 -14.49
CA LEU A 24 -22.12 2.45 -13.61
C LEU A 24 -22.34 1.05 -14.23
N ARG A 25 -21.75 0.76 -15.40
CA ARG A 25 -21.74 -0.61 -15.95
C ARG A 25 -21.08 -1.59 -14.98
N GLY A 26 -21.60 -2.81 -14.93
CA GLY A 26 -21.20 -3.87 -14.00
C GLY A 26 -21.65 -3.66 -12.55
N ILE A 27 -22.28 -2.52 -12.22
CA ILE A 27 -22.79 -2.25 -10.87
C ILE A 27 -24.27 -2.65 -10.81
N LYS A 28 -24.65 -3.35 -9.74
CA LYS A 28 -26.03 -3.75 -9.45
C LYS A 28 -26.37 -3.47 -8.00
N GLY A 29 -27.53 -2.86 -7.76
CA GLY A 29 -28.07 -2.68 -6.43
C GLY A 29 -29.00 -1.49 -6.28
N THR A 30 -29.69 -1.42 -5.15
CA THR A 30 -30.68 -0.37 -4.87
C THR A 30 -30.26 0.52 -3.70
N CYS A 31 -30.20 1.83 -3.95
CA CYS A 31 -29.92 2.86 -2.95
C CYS A 31 -31.21 3.57 -2.52
N HIS A 32 -31.47 3.59 -1.22
CA HIS A 32 -32.51 4.41 -0.60
C HIS A 32 -31.88 5.69 -0.08
N PHE A 33 -32.30 6.83 -0.62
CA PHE A 33 -31.98 8.14 -0.08
C PHE A 33 -33.10 8.55 0.88
N ASP A 34 -32.78 8.69 2.17
CA ASP A 34 -33.69 9.16 3.20
C ASP A 34 -33.24 10.54 3.68
N ILE A 35 -33.78 11.58 3.03
CA ILE A 35 -33.31 12.96 3.20
C ILE A 35 -34.29 13.72 4.08
N ASP A 36 -33.87 14.06 5.30
CA ASP A 36 -34.70 14.81 6.24
C ASP A 36 -35.00 16.21 5.67
N GLY A 37 -36.27 16.60 5.68
CA GLY A 37 -36.78 17.81 5.03
C GLY A 37 -37.15 17.67 3.54
N PHE A 38 -36.90 16.53 2.89
CA PHE A 38 -37.32 16.25 1.50
C PHE A 38 -38.14 14.97 1.36
N GLY A 39 -37.74 13.88 2.01
CA GLY A 39 -38.38 12.57 1.98
C GLY A 39 -37.54 11.48 1.31
N SER A 40 -38.15 10.31 1.08
CA SER A 40 -37.48 9.13 0.55
C SER A 40 -37.47 9.04 -0.98
N ARG A 41 -36.35 8.60 -1.55
CA ARG A 41 -36.22 8.21 -2.97
C ARG A 41 -35.42 6.92 -3.10
N TYR A 42 -35.76 6.08 -4.07
CA TYR A 42 -35.08 4.82 -4.32
C TYR A 42 -34.49 4.81 -5.72
N LEU A 43 -33.20 4.55 -5.82
CA LEU A 43 -32.46 4.43 -7.07
C LEU A 43 -31.99 3.00 -7.25
N THR A 44 -32.54 2.31 -8.24
CA THR A 44 -32.05 1.00 -8.67
C THR A 44 -31.05 1.20 -9.80
N ILE A 45 -29.86 0.59 -9.64
CA ILE A 45 -28.83 0.49 -10.66
C ILE A 45 -28.77 -0.96 -11.13
N ASP A 46 -28.91 -1.20 -12.43
CA ASP A 46 -28.71 -2.51 -13.03
C ASP A 46 -27.86 -2.38 -14.29
N ASP A 47 -26.56 -2.66 -14.16
CA ASP A 47 -25.61 -2.61 -15.27
C ASP A 47 -25.61 -1.26 -16.00
N GLY A 48 -25.53 -0.18 -15.21
CA GLY A 48 -25.56 1.20 -15.69
C GLY A 48 -26.95 1.76 -16.00
N GLN A 49 -27.99 0.92 -16.07
CA GLN A 49 -29.37 1.41 -16.18
C GLN A 49 -29.84 1.97 -14.84
N LEU A 50 -30.48 3.14 -14.87
CA LEU A 50 -30.94 3.87 -13.69
C LEU A 50 -32.47 3.90 -13.66
N THR A 51 -33.06 3.51 -12.54
CA THR A 51 -34.51 3.58 -12.33
C THR A 51 -34.80 4.20 -10.98
N LEU A 52 -35.52 5.33 -10.98
CA LEU A 52 -35.96 6.01 -9.78
C LEU A 52 -37.40 5.56 -9.41
N SER A 53 -37.66 5.26 -8.14
CA SER A 53 -38.99 4.92 -7.64
C SER A 53 -39.28 5.55 -6.27
N GLU A 54 -40.57 5.58 -5.90
CA GLU A 54 -41.03 6.05 -4.59
C GLU A 54 -41.02 4.96 -3.51
N SER A 55 -40.91 3.70 -3.90
CA SER A 55 -40.79 2.55 -3.00
C SER A 55 -40.11 1.36 -3.70
N THR A 56 -39.61 0.42 -2.91
CA THR A 56 -38.99 -0.83 -3.39
C THR A 56 -39.12 -1.90 -2.31
N ASP A 57 -39.11 -3.16 -2.70
CA ASP A 57 -39.11 -4.31 -1.78
C ASP A 57 -37.70 -4.64 -1.26
N LYS A 58 -36.65 -4.14 -1.92
CA LYS A 58 -35.25 -4.44 -1.59
C LYS A 58 -34.39 -3.18 -1.63
N VAL A 59 -33.62 -2.98 -0.57
CA VAL A 59 -32.63 -1.91 -0.43
C VAL A 59 -31.30 -2.52 -0.04
N ASP A 60 -30.24 -2.20 -0.80
CA ASP A 60 -28.89 -2.67 -0.55
C ASP A 60 -28.04 -1.62 0.20
N ALA A 61 -28.38 -0.33 0.06
CA ALA A 61 -27.77 0.77 0.81
C ALA A 61 -28.80 1.85 1.17
N VAL A 62 -28.70 2.41 2.38
CA VAL A 62 -29.52 3.54 2.85
C VAL A 62 -28.60 4.72 3.15
N ILE A 63 -28.79 5.84 2.46
CA ILE A 63 -28.03 7.09 2.62
C ILE A 63 -28.95 8.08 3.33
N MET A 64 -28.60 8.47 4.56
CA MET A 64 -29.39 9.38 5.39
C MET A 64 -28.62 10.68 5.64
N GLY A 65 -29.32 11.81 5.61
CA GLY A 65 -28.79 13.14 5.92
C GLY A 65 -29.89 14.20 5.84
N ASP A 66 -29.57 15.46 6.13
CA ASP A 66 -30.51 16.56 5.99
C ASP A 66 -30.45 17.20 4.58
N VAL A 67 -31.57 17.83 4.18
CA VAL A 67 -31.70 18.49 2.89
C VAL A 67 -30.69 19.63 2.67
N THR A 68 -30.22 20.29 3.74
CA THR A 68 -29.26 21.40 3.61
C THR A 68 -27.90 20.88 3.17
N ASN A 69 -27.44 19.78 3.79
CA ASN A 69 -26.20 19.10 3.38
C ASN A 69 -26.37 18.42 2.02
N PHE A 70 -27.54 17.87 1.71
CA PHE A 70 -27.79 17.23 0.40
C PHE A 70 -27.74 18.23 -0.75
N ASP A 71 -28.31 19.42 -0.57
CA ASP A 71 -28.23 20.49 -1.57
C ASP A 71 -26.77 20.89 -1.88
N LEU A 72 -25.85 20.83 -0.90
CA LEU A 72 -24.43 21.10 -1.13
C LEU A 72 -23.76 20.02 -2.00
N VAL A 73 -24.14 18.76 -1.84
CA VAL A 73 -23.62 17.66 -2.67
C VAL A 73 -24.27 17.69 -4.06
N ALA A 74 -25.59 17.87 -4.12
CA ALA A 74 -26.37 17.95 -5.37
C ALA A 74 -25.91 19.08 -6.31
N THR A 75 -25.36 20.17 -5.74
CA THR A 75 -24.80 21.30 -6.50
C THR A 75 -23.31 21.18 -6.81
N GLY A 76 -22.65 20.09 -6.40
CA GLY A 76 -21.21 19.91 -6.54
C GLY A 76 -20.38 20.81 -5.62
N LYS A 77 -20.97 21.43 -4.59
CA LYS A 77 -20.21 22.20 -3.60
C LYS A 77 -19.44 21.32 -2.63
N TYR A 78 -19.95 20.12 -2.34
CA TYR A 78 -19.25 19.06 -1.61
C TYR A 78 -19.23 17.75 -2.39
N ASN A 79 -18.13 17.01 -2.28
CA ASN A 79 -18.08 15.62 -2.71
C ASN A 79 -18.83 14.73 -1.68
N LEU A 80 -19.71 13.82 -2.13
CA LEU A 80 -20.53 12.96 -1.26
C LEU A 80 -19.67 12.12 -0.32
N LEU A 81 -18.55 11.58 -0.80
CA LEU A 81 -17.66 10.75 0.00
C LEU A 81 -17.01 11.58 1.11
N THR A 82 -16.55 12.79 0.81
CA THR A 82 -16.00 13.69 1.83
C THR A 82 -17.05 14.12 2.84
N ALA A 83 -18.28 14.39 2.39
CA ALA A 83 -19.41 14.72 3.27
C ALA A 83 -19.77 13.54 4.20
N TYR A 84 -19.73 12.30 3.68
CA TYR A 84 -19.87 11.08 4.48
C TYR A 84 -18.73 10.94 5.50
N MET A 85 -17.47 11.17 5.12
CA MET A 85 -16.33 11.13 6.05
C MET A 85 -16.41 12.19 7.16
N ARG A 86 -16.98 13.35 6.84
CA ARG A 86 -17.29 14.44 7.80
C ARG A 86 -18.51 14.14 8.67
N GLN A 87 -19.17 12.99 8.51
CA GLN A 87 -20.39 12.61 9.24
C GLN A 87 -21.59 13.54 8.97
N LEU A 88 -21.62 14.21 7.81
CA LEU A 88 -22.81 14.95 7.34
C LEU A 88 -23.87 14.01 6.78
N PHE A 89 -23.44 12.83 6.32
CA PHE A 89 -24.30 11.73 5.90
C PHE A 89 -23.92 10.46 6.63
N THR A 90 -24.90 9.58 6.82
CA THR A 90 -24.68 8.20 7.25
C THR A 90 -25.09 7.24 6.14
N CYS A 91 -24.36 6.13 6.01
CA CYS A 91 -24.66 5.08 5.05
C CYS A 91 -24.76 3.75 5.80
N LYS A 92 -25.93 3.09 5.71
CA LYS A 92 -26.15 1.73 6.20
C LYS A 92 -26.20 0.77 5.00
N GLY A 93 -25.63 -0.43 5.15
CA GLY A 93 -25.57 -1.41 4.08
C GLY A 93 -24.33 -1.26 3.19
N SER A 94 -24.51 -1.33 1.87
CA SER A 94 -23.40 -1.35 0.90
C SER A 94 -22.72 0.02 0.78
N VAL A 95 -21.59 0.18 1.48
CA VAL A 95 -20.71 1.34 1.30
C VAL A 95 -20.15 1.37 -0.12
N ALA A 96 -20.03 0.22 -0.80
CA ALA A 96 -19.72 0.20 -2.22
C ALA A 96 -20.71 1.11 -2.94
N LEU A 97 -22.01 0.81 -2.91
CA LEU A 97 -22.99 1.59 -3.67
C LEU A 97 -22.95 3.12 -3.42
N LEU A 98 -22.56 3.58 -2.22
CA LEU A 98 -22.28 5.01 -1.96
C LEU A 98 -21.21 5.60 -2.91
N PHE A 99 -20.07 4.91 -3.07
CA PHE A 99 -19.01 5.28 -4.02
C PHE A 99 -19.49 5.23 -5.49
N ALA A 100 -20.37 4.29 -5.83
CA ALA A 100 -20.90 4.20 -7.20
C ALA A 100 -21.79 5.41 -7.46
N VAL A 101 -22.73 5.66 -6.56
CA VAL A 101 -23.70 6.75 -6.66
C VAL A 101 -23.04 8.13 -6.65
N GLN A 102 -21.86 8.30 -6.05
CA GLN A 102 -21.05 9.52 -6.20
C GLN A 102 -20.92 9.93 -7.68
N ARG A 103 -20.82 8.98 -8.61
CA ARG A 103 -20.68 9.21 -10.07
C ARG A 103 -21.87 9.91 -10.73
N LEU A 104 -23.00 9.99 -10.02
CA LEU A 104 -24.20 10.67 -10.48
C LEU A 104 -24.26 12.13 -10.05
N PHE A 105 -23.42 12.52 -9.09
CA PHE A 105 -23.34 13.91 -8.64
C PHE A 105 -22.44 14.73 -9.59
N PRO A 106 -22.65 16.05 -9.67
CA PRO A 106 -21.72 16.92 -10.37
C PRO A 106 -20.31 16.80 -9.79
N PRO A 107 -19.26 16.99 -10.60
CA PRO A 107 -17.90 17.12 -10.06
C PRO A 107 -17.85 18.28 -9.06
N PRO A 108 -17.01 18.19 -8.02
CA PRO A 108 -16.82 19.30 -7.10
C PRO A 108 -16.43 20.57 -7.87
N ALA A 109 -17.03 21.71 -7.54
CA ALA A 109 -16.64 22.97 -8.15
C ALA A 109 -15.12 23.16 -7.97
N SER A 110 -14.41 23.40 -9.08
CA SER A 110 -12.99 23.72 -9.02
C SER A 110 -12.85 24.92 -8.10
N ILE A 111 -12.22 24.74 -6.94
CA ILE A 111 -11.88 25.87 -6.09
C ILE A 111 -10.86 26.67 -6.90
N GLU A 112 -11.30 27.78 -7.52
CA GLU A 112 -10.39 28.84 -7.98
C GLU A 112 -9.63 29.32 -6.74
N GLN A 113 -8.51 28.68 -6.45
CA GLN A 113 -7.55 29.20 -5.49
C GLN A 113 -6.81 30.30 -6.22
N ASP A 114 -6.97 31.55 -5.79
CA ASP A 114 -6.29 32.73 -6.36
C ASP A 114 -4.79 32.42 -6.57
N LEU A 115 -4.40 32.22 -7.82
CA LEU A 115 -3.01 31.96 -8.22
C LEU A 115 -2.32 33.31 -8.45
N ASN A 116 -1.36 33.65 -7.59
CA ASN A 116 -0.36 34.66 -7.91
C ASN A 116 0.75 33.98 -8.74
N PRO A 117 0.96 34.32 -10.02
CA PRO A 117 1.92 33.61 -10.89
C PRO A 117 3.41 33.86 -10.55
N ASP A 118 3.70 34.78 -9.62
CA ASP A 118 5.04 35.35 -9.44
C ASP A 118 5.88 34.71 -8.31
N GLU A 119 5.41 33.64 -7.66
CA GLU A 119 6.18 32.89 -6.65
C GLU A 119 6.61 31.50 -7.17
N GLU A 120 7.28 31.44 -8.33
CA GLU A 120 8.05 30.26 -8.75
C GLU A 120 9.45 30.24 -8.10
N GLN A 121 9.49 30.29 -6.76
CA GLN A 121 10.64 29.78 -6.01
C GLN A 121 10.21 28.47 -5.37
N PHE A 122 10.83 27.38 -5.82
CA PHE A 122 10.73 26.07 -5.18
C PHE A 122 11.33 26.17 -3.78
N GLU A 123 10.54 26.64 -2.82
CA GLU A 123 10.83 26.36 -1.41
C GLU A 123 10.62 24.87 -1.16
N GLU A 124 11.44 24.30 -0.28
CA GLU A 124 11.46 22.90 0.15
C GLU A 124 10.17 22.51 0.92
N GLU A 125 8.99 22.78 0.36
CA GLU A 125 7.73 22.38 0.98
C GLU A 125 7.58 20.86 0.93
N SER A 126 7.35 20.30 2.11
CA SER A 126 7.23 18.88 2.44
C SER A 126 6.60 18.03 1.33
N ASP A 127 7.42 17.13 0.76
CA ASP A 127 6.97 16.13 -0.20
C ASP A 127 5.97 15.17 0.45
N PRO A 128 4.74 15.04 -0.07
CA PRO A 128 3.70 14.21 0.53
C PRO A 128 4.00 12.70 0.48
N VAL A 129 5.03 12.24 -0.24
CA VAL A 129 5.39 10.81 -0.32
C VAL A 129 6.70 10.45 0.35
N THR A 130 7.73 11.30 0.31
CA THR A 130 8.98 11.01 1.05
C THR A 130 8.74 10.95 2.56
N PRO A 131 9.05 9.85 3.27
CA PRO A 131 8.94 9.80 4.72
C PRO A 131 9.88 10.82 5.39
N PRO A 132 9.43 11.57 6.41
CA PRO A 132 10.27 12.58 7.07
C PRO A 132 11.45 11.89 7.77
N ILE A 133 12.64 12.46 7.63
CA ILE A 133 13.78 12.08 8.47
C ILE A 133 13.44 12.57 9.89
N PRO A 134 13.52 11.71 10.93
CA PRO A 134 13.23 12.14 12.30
C PRO A 134 14.07 13.37 12.66
N ALA A 135 13.42 14.44 13.09
CA ALA A 135 14.12 15.61 13.61
C ALA A 135 14.95 15.17 14.83
N TYR A 136 16.27 15.30 14.74
CA TYR A 136 17.18 14.97 15.84
C TYR A 136 16.97 15.99 16.97
N ASP A 137 16.40 15.54 18.08
CA ASP A 137 16.44 16.31 19.33
C ASP A 137 17.79 16.03 20.03
N GLU A 138 18.73 16.97 19.93
CA GLU A 138 20.09 16.88 20.51
C GLU A 138 20.09 16.60 22.04
N LYS A 139 18.95 16.76 22.72
CA LYS A 139 18.82 16.60 24.18
C LYS A 139 18.33 15.22 24.63
N SER A 140 17.89 14.37 23.72
CA SER A 140 17.51 12.99 24.02
C SER A 140 18.66 12.05 23.61
N PRO A 141 19.09 11.10 24.44
CA PRO A 141 20.08 10.12 23.99
C PRO A 141 19.51 9.43 22.74
N PRO A 142 20.34 9.12 21.72
CA PRO A 142 19.91 8.35 20.57
C PRO A 142 19.68 6.92 21.05
N THR A 143 18.53 6.67 21.66
CA THR A 143 17.97 5.35 21.70
C THR A 143 17.28 5.19 20.35
N THR A 144 17.99 4.60 19.40
CA THR A 144 17.38 3.77 18.36
C THR A 144 16.66 2.63 19.08
N THR A 145 15.54 2.94 19.74
CA THR A 145 14.63 1.93 20.24
C THR A 145 14.04 1.29 19.00
N GLN A 146 14.52 0.08 18.71
CA GLN A 146 13.93 -0.81 17.73
C GLN A 146 12.41 -0.80 17.97
N THR A 147 11.68 -0.35 16.95
CA THR A 147 10.22 -0.34 16.99
C THR A 147 9.69 -1.71 16.63
N VAL A 148 8.52 -2.03 17.17
CA VAL A 148 7.75 -3.20 16.80
C VAL A 148 6.34 -2.75 16.42
N SER A 149 5.71 -3.52 15.54
CA SER A 149 4.38 -3.18 15.02
C SER A 149 3.45 -4.38 14.99
N MET A 150 2.20 -4.18 15.39
CA MET A 150 1.11 -5.12 15.15
C MET A 150 0.09 -4.50 14.21
N ILE A 151 -0.57 -5.32 13.40
CA ILE A 151 -1.51 -4.89 12.38
C ILE A 151 -2.74 -5.80 12.28
N SER A 152 -3.89 -5.19 12.05
CA SER A 152 -5.14 -5.83 11.69
C SER A 152 -5.95 -4.91 10.77
N GLY A 153 -5.98 -5.24 9.47
CA GLY A 153 -6.68 -4.44 8.47
C GLY A 153 -6.17 -3.00 8.42
N SER A 154 -7.02 -2.03 8.78
CA SER A 154 -6.66 -0.60 8.81
C SER A 154 -6.18 -0.10 10.17
N THR A 155 -6.15 -0.96 11.19
CA THR A 155 -5.69 -0.63 12.54
C THR A 155 -4.31 -1.21 12.77
N PHE A 156 -3.39 -0.39 13.25
CA PHE A 156 -2.03 -0.80 13.57
C PHE A 156 -1.51 -0.08 14.82
N VAL A 157 -0.57 -0.69 15.52
CA VAL A 157 0.12 -0.07 16.65
C VAL A 157 1.62 -0.15 16.43
N VAL A 158 2.32 0.95 16.66
CA VAL A 158 3.78 1.03 16.64
C VAL A 158 4.24 1.43 18.04
N SER A 159 5.07 0.61 18.65
CA SER A 159 5.64 0.83 19.99
C SER A 159 7.12 0.52 20.00
N ASP A 160 7.80 0.82 21.10
CA ASP A 160 9.14 0.30 21.34
C ASP A 160 9.11 -1.21 21.72
N ALA A 161 10.30 -1.81 21.84
CA ALA A 161 10.47 -3.21 22.26
C ALA A 161 9.98 -3.54 23.70
N ARG A 162 9.51 -2.56 24.48
CA ARG A 162 8.86 -2.75 25.80
C ARG A 162 7.33 -2.72 25.69
N GLY A 163 6.80 -2.42 24.52
CA GLY A 163 5.38 -2.18 24.28
C GLY A 163 4.93 -0.77 24.66
N ASP A 164 5.86 0.13 24.99
CA ASP A 164 5.53 1.52 25.34
C ASP A 164 5.37 2.36 24.08
N ILE A 165 4.40 3.27 24.12
CA ILE A 165 4.17 4.30 23.11
C ILE A 165 4.52 5.63 23.76
N ASP A 166 5.47 6.36 23.16
CA ASP A 166 5.79 7.73 23.56
C ASP A 166 6.07 8.56 22.30
N ALA A 167 4.99 9.00 21.67
CA ALA A 167 5.06 9.67 20.40
C ALA A 167 5.57 11.11 20.53
N SER A 168 6.32 11.52 19.51
CA SER A 168 6.60 12.93 19.23
C SER A 168 5.72 13.40 18.07
N PRO A 169 5.64 14.72 17.80
CA PRO A 169 4.82 15.22 16.69
C PRO A 169 5.18 14.62 15.32
N THR A 170 6.42 14.14 15.13
CA THR A 170 6.92 13.70 13.82
C THR A 170 7.27 12.21 13.74
N ASN A 171 7.20 11.46 14.86
CA ASN A 171 7.42 10.01 14.82
C ASN A 171 6.10 9.24 14.70
N THR A 172 6.22 7.97 14.33
CA THR A 172 5.09 7.09 14.00
C THR A 172 4.71 6.14 15.12
N GLN A 173 5.22 6.32 16.35
CA GLN A 173 4.70 5.56 17.49
C GLN A 173 3.25 5.97 17.76
N GLY A 174 2.40 4.99 18.05
CA GLY A 174 0.99 5.23 18.32
C GLY A 174 0.08 4.06 17.99
N LEU A 175 -1.17 4.15 18.44
CA LEU A 175 -2.28 3.34 17.93
C LEU A 175 -2.96 4.11 16.81
N PHE A 176 -2.98 3.56 15.61
CA PHE A 176 -3.55 4.16 14.42
C PHE A 176 -4.75 3.38 13.93
N SER A 177 -5.74 4.09 13.40
CA SER A 177 -6.84 3.50 12.64
C SER A 177 -7.37 4.52 11.64
N THR A 178 -7.61 4.11 10.39
CA THR A 178 -8.18 5.00 9.37
C THR A 178 -7.39 6.32 9.24
N ASP A 179 -6.06 6.24 9.06
CA ASP A 179 -5.11 7.37 8.97
C ASP A 179 -5.04 8.32 10.19
N THR A 180 -5.65 7.97 11.34
CA THR A 180 -5.63 8.79 12.58
C THR A 180 -4.87 8.08 13.70
N ARG A 181 -3.97 8.77 14.41
CA ARG A 181 -3.31 8.32 15.64
C ARG A 181 -4.20 8.53 16.87
N PHE A 182 -4.93 7.50 17.28
CA PHE A 182 -5.82 7.53 18.44
C PHE A 182 -5.09 7.60 19.78
N LEU A 183 -3.96 6.90 19.94
CA LEU A 183 -3.13 7.01 21.14
C LEU A 183 -1.72 7.43 20.76
N SER A 184 -1.22 8.48 21.40
CA SER A 184 0.14 9.00 21.29
C SER A 184 1.00 8.68 22.51
N ARG A 185 0.40 8.23 23.61
CA ARG A 185 1.11 7.77 24.81
C ARG A 185 0.44 6.56 25.44
N TRP A 186 1.25 5.55 25.75
CA TRP A 186 0.87 4.33 26.47
C TRP A 186 2.11 3.78 27.19
N ARG A 187 2.37 4.24 28.41
CA ARG A 187 3.65 3.94 29.11
C ARG A 187 3.41 3.25 30.44
N LEU A 188 4.06 2.10 30.62
CA LEU A 188 3.96 1.33 31.86
C LEU A 188 5.04 1.74 32.87
N THR A 189 4.62 2.02 34.11
CA THR A 189 5.51 2.17 35.26
C THR A 189 5.06 1.28 36.41
N ILE A 190 6.03 0.73 37.15
CA ILE A 190 5.81 -0.03 38.38
C ILE A 190 6.52 0.72 39.50
N ASN A 191 5.78 1.16 40.50
CA ASN A 191 6.27 2.03 41.59
C ASN A 191 6.98 3.30 41.06
N GLY A 192 6.46 3.87 39.96
CA GLY A 192 7.04 5.07 39.33
C GLY A 192 8.31 4.82 38.50
N VAL A 193 8.71 3.56 38.28
CA VAL A 193 9.91 3.21 37.50
C VAL A 193 9.52 2.47 36.22
N PHE A 194 10.17 2.80 35.10
CA PHE A 194 10.01 2.07 33.84
C PHE A 194 10.63 0.68 33.92
N PRO A 195 9.88 -0.39 33.62
CA PRO A 195 10.45 -1.72 33.49
C PRO A 195 11.47 -1.78 32.35
N ARG A 196 12.51 -2.59 32.52
CA ARG A 196 13.51 -2.87 31.48
C ARG A 196 13.01 -4.00 30.59
N GLY A 197 13.16 -3.85 29.27
CA GLY A 197 12.92 -4.93 28.30
C GLY A 197 13.96 -6.05 28.42
N LEU A 198 13.48 -7.29 28.52
CA LEU A 198 14.31 -8.50 28.51
C LEU A 198 14.24 -9.20 27.15
N ALA A 199 13.04 -9.32 26.59
CA ALA A 199 12.78 -9.90 25.29
C ALA A 199 11.42 -9.44 24.75
N THR A 200 11.29 -9.45 23.44
CA THR A 200 10.02 -9.33 22.72
C THR A 200 9.81 -10.60 21.93
N ASP A 201 8.64 -11.19 22.05
CA ASP A 201 8.21 -12.36 21.28
C ASP A 201 7.21 -11.92 20.22
N ASP A 202 7.68 -11.81 18.98
CA ASP A 202 6.87 -11.58 17.78
C ASP A 202 6.32 -12.91 17.29
N MET A 203 5.32 -13.43 18.02
CA MET A 203 4.73 -14.72 17.69
C MET A 203 3.96 -14.65 16.37
N GLN A 204 3.21 -13.55 16.13
CA GLN A 204 2.34 -13.32 14.98
C GLN A 204 2.14 -11.81 14.74
N TYR A 205 1.89 -11.39 13.49
CA TYR A 205 1.72 -9.97 13.13
C TYR A 205 0.60 -9.22 13.87
N HIS A 206 -0.32 -9.91 14.53
CA HIS A 206 -1.45 -9.34 15.26
C HIS A 206 -1.33 -9.48 16.78
N SER A 207 -0.28 -10.14 17.30
CA SER A 207 -0.11 -10.40 18.74
C SER A 207 1.36 -10.47 19.16
N MET A 208 1.73 -9.71 20.17
CA MET A 208 3.09 -9.66 20.71
C MET A 208 3.12 -9.79 22.22
N SER A 209 4.15 -10.45 22.74
CA SER A 209 4.45 -10.52 24.17
C SER A 209 5.75 -9.80 24.50
N PHE A 210 5.72 -8.98 25.56
CA PHE A 210 6.85 -8.22 26.06
C PHE A 210 7.22 -8.75 27.45
N PHE A 211 8.44 -9.26 27.58
CA PHE A 211 8.98 -9.77 28.84
C PHE A 211 9.85 -8.69 29.47
N LEU A 212 9.44 -8.21 30.63
CA LEU A 212 10.02 -7.06 31.31
C LEU A 212 10.37 -7.42 32.76
N ALA A 213 11.28 -6.64 33.35
CA ALA A 213 11.57 -6.69 34.77
C ALA A 213 11.74 -5.27 35.34
N PRO A 214 11.27 -4.99 36.57
CA PRO A 214 11.59 -3.73 37.25
C PRO A 214 13.10 -3.55 37.41
N THR A 215 13.57 -2.32 37.25
CA THR A 215 15.00 -2.01 37.37
C THR A 215 15.42 -2.08 38.85
N THR A 216 16.39 -2.93 39.19
CA THR A 216 16.90 -3.09 40.57
C THR A 216 17.99 -2.07 40.94
N GLY A 217 18.36 -1.18 40.00
CA GLY A 217 19.37 -0.12 40.17
C GLY A 217 20.82 -0.62 40.24
N THR A 218 21.06 -1.94 40.33
CA THR A 218 22.40 -2.55 40.34
C THR A 218 22.38 -3.91 39.65
N VAL A 219 23.52 -4.38 39.14
CA VAL A 219 23.67 -5.71 38.53
C VAL A 219 23.79 -6.85 39.55
N TYR A 220 23.83 -6.54 40.85
CA TYR A 220 24.06 -7.51 41.93
C TYR A 220 22.79 -7.92 42.67
N VAL A 221 21.63 -7.40 42.25
CA VAL A 221 20.33 -7.69 42.85
C VAL A 221 19.42 -8.26 41.78
N ASP A 222 18.98 -9.50 41.98
CA ASP A 222 18.00 -10.16 41.13
C ASP A 222 16.66 -9.43 41.19
N ALA A 223 16.00 -9.28 40.04
CA ALA A 223 14.65 -8.76 40.01
C ALA A 223 13.69 -9.77 40.66
N ALA A 224 13.06 -9.38 41.77
CA ALA A 224 12.08 -10.22 42.47
C ALA A 224 10.71 -10.31 41.74
N LEU A 225 10.56 -9.60 40.61
CA LEU A 225 9.32 -9.50 39.85
C LEU A 225 9.59 -9.72 38.36
N SER A 226 8.67 -10.41 37.70
CA SER A 226 8.58 -10.44 36.23
C SER A 226 7.29 -9.78 35.79
N VAL A 227 7.38 -8.96 34.75
CA VAL A 227 6.25 -8.25 34.16
C VAL A 227 6.09 -8.73 32.72
N ILE A 228 4.93 -9.25 32.38
CA ILE A 228 4.63 -9.77 31.04
C ILE A 228 3.44 -8.97 30.51
N ARG A 229 3.63 -8.32 29.36
CA ARG A 229 2.54 -7.69 28.60
C ARG A 229 2.25 -8.57 27.40
N THR A 230 0.99 -8.92 27.17
CA THR A 230 0.58 -9.56 25.93
C THR A 230 -0.44 -8.65 25.27
N ARG A 231 -0.11 -8.12 24.09
CA ARG A 231 -0.99 -7.23 23.34
C ARG A 231 -1.48 -7.95 22.10
N THR A 232 -2.77 -7.84 21.81
CA THR A 232 -3.38 -8.34 20.58
C THR A 232 -4.16 -7.20 19.94
N ILE A 233 -4.02 -7.01 18.64
CA ILE A 233 -4.65 -5.91 17.90
C ILE A 233 -5.96 -6.35 17.23
N GLY A 234 -6.89 -5.42 17.09
CA GLY A 234 -8.18 -5.59 16.43
C GLY A 234 -8.77 -4.22 16.07
N HIS A 235 -9.96 -3.88 16.57
CA HIS A 235 -10.55 -2.52 16.47
C HIS A 235 -9.97 -1.55 17.53
N GLY A 236 -8.67 -1.60 17.70
CA GLY A 236 -7.93 -1.09 18.85
C GLY A 236 -6.95 -2.16 19.32
N PHE A 237 -6.73 -2.31 20.62
CA PHE A 237 -5.99 -3.46 21.13
C PHE A 237 -6.49 -3.91 22.50
N HIS A 238 -6.32 -5.21 22.75
CA HIS A 238 -6.43 -5.81 24.06
C HIS A 238 -5.03 -6.02 24.65
N GLU A 239 -4.80 -5.59 25.88
CA GLU A 239 -3.55 -5.80 26.61
C GLU A 239 -3.82 -6.56 27.92
N GLN A 240 -3.21 -7.74 28.04
CA GLN A 240 -3.10 -8.46 29.29
C GLN A 240 -1.77 -8.11 29.96
N LEU A 241 -1.84 -7.53 31.16
CA LEU A 241 -0.68 -7.23 32.00
C LEU A 241 -0.61 -8.24 33.15
N ARG A 242 0.43 -9.07 33.17
CA ARG A 242 0.68 -10.04 34.24
C ARG A 242 1.95 -9.70 34.99
N ILE A 243 1.88 -9.64 36.32
CA ILE A 243 3.03 -9.45 37.21
C ILE A 243 3.17 -10.70 38.07
N LEU A 244 4.35 -11.32 38.03
CA LEU A 244 4.70 -12.49 38.84
C LEU A 244 5.65 -12.08 39.96
N SER A 245 5.35 -12.49 41.18
CA SER A 245 6.28 -12.37 42.31
C SER A 245 7.14 -13.62 42.41
N HIS A 246 8.46 -13.44 42.53
CA HIS A 246 9.41 -14.52 42.86
C HIS A 246 9.92 -14.39 44.31
N SER A 247 9.32 -13.47 45.07
CA SER A 247 9.69 -13.16 46.44
C SER A 247 9.06 -14.14 47.44
N ASN A 248 9.75 -14.36 48.56
CA ASN A 248 9.21 -15.09 49.73
C ASN A 248 8.38 -14.18 50.67
N ARG A 249 8.12 -12.93 50.28
CA ARG A 249 7.33 -11.94 51.03
C ARG A 249 6.29 -11.30 50.12
N PRO A 250 5.11 -10.93 50.65
CA PRO A 250 4.12 -10.19 49.89
C PRO A 250 4.70 -8.85 49.42
N VAL A 251 4.20 -8.38 48.28
CA VAL A 251 4.64 -7.13 47.65
C VAL A 251 3.42 -6.29 47.29
N ASP A 252 3.44 -5.03 47.74
CA ASP A 252 2.50 -4.00 47.32
C ASP A 252 3.11 -3.17 46.19
N LEU A 253 2.35 -3.00 45.11
CA LEU A 253 2.79 -2.33 43.89
C LEU A 253 1.78 -1.26 43.47
N ASN A 254 2.28 -0.09 43.09
CA ASN A 254 1.54 0.88 42.29
C ASN A 254 1.86 0.65 40.82
N VAL A 255 0.89 0.13 40.08
CA VAL A 255 1.00 -0.13 38.63
C VAL A 255 0.30 1.01 37.92
N ARG A 256 1.03 1.80 37.13
CA ARG A 256 0.47 2.96 36.43
C ARG A 256 0.75 2.88 34.93
N ILE A 257 -0.29 3.07 34.14
CA ILE A 257 -0.21 3.25 32.70
C ILE A 257 -0.56 4.70 32.39
N GLU A 258 0.41 5.45 31.86
CA GLU A 258 0.19 6.79 31.33
C GLU A 258 -0.46 6.70 29.97
N VAL A 259 -1.47 7.52 29.74
CA VAL A 259 -2.31 7.52 28.55
C VAL A 259 -2.32 8.93 27.96
N GLY A 260 -2.20 9.01 26.63
CA GLY A 260 -2.35 10.26 25.90
C GLY A 260 -2.84 10.02 24.48
N ALA A 261 -3.60 10.98 23.97
CA ALA A 261 -4.13 10.98 22.61
C ALA A 261 -3.94 12.37 21.99
N ASP A 262 -3.46 12.42 20.76
CA ASP A 262 -3.41 13.64 19.95
C ASP A 262 -4.36 13.60 18.75
N PHE A 263 -4.85 12.42 18.36
CA PHE A 263 -5.73 12.20 17.21
C PHE A 263 -5.11 12.71 15.91
N ALA A 264 -3.77 12.73 15.82
CA ALA A 264 -3.06 13.29 14.67
C ALA A 264 -3.35 12.47 13.40
N ASP A 265 -3.67 13.17 12.31
CA ASP A 265 -3.73 12.61 10.97
C ASP A 265 -2.32 12.26 10.50
N ILE A 266 -2.17 11.23 9.68
CA ILE A 266 -0.86 10.81 9.16
C ILE A 266 -0.12 11.94 8.43
N PHE A 267 -0.84 12.83 7.73
CA PHE A 267 -0.25 14.00 7.06
C PHE A 267 0.17 15.08 8.07
N GLU A 268 -0.54 15.23 9.20
CA GLU A 268 -0.11 16.14 10.26
C GLU A 268 1.19 15.68 10.91
N ILE A 269 1.38 14.36 11.08
CA ILE A 269 2.63 13.78 11.58
C ILE A 269 3.75 13.98 10.55
N LYS A 270 3.45 13.69 9.28
CA LYS A 270 4.41 13.75 8.18
C LYS A 270 5.00 15.16 8.00
N ASP A 271 4.12 16.15 7.97
CA ASP A 271 4.47 17.53 7.65
C ASP A 271 4.57 18.41 8.91
N ALA A 272 4.57 17.79 10.09
CA ALA A 272 4.65 18.45 11.41
C ALA A 272 3.60 19.57 11.60
N LEU A 273 2.38 19.35 11.12
CA LEU A 273 1.31 20.35 11.13
C LEU A 273 0.63 20.44 12.50
N GLN A 274 0.07 21.62 12.79
CA GLN A 274 -0.71 21.84 14.00
C GLN A 274 -2.12 21.26 13.85
N LYS A 275 -2.57 20.52 14.88
CA LYS A 275 -3.93 20.00 14.92
C LYS A 275 -4.97 21.12 15.04
N LYS A 276 -6.02 21.02 14.23
CA LYS A 276 -7.25 21.83 14.35
C LYS A 276 -8.24 21.14 15.28
N GLY A 277 -9.25 21.82 15.82
CA GLY A 277 -10.32 21.20 16.64
C GLY A 277 -10.12 21.28 18.15
N SER A 278 -10.90 20.50 18.90
CA SER A 278 -10.89 20.52 20.37
C SER A 278 -10.85 19.10 20.96
N TYR A 279 -10.29 19.02 22.16
CA TYR A 279 -10.14 17.79 22.92
C TYR A 279 -11.02 17.81 24.16
N SER A 280 -11.58 16.67 24.51
CA SER A 280 -12.27 16.46 25.78
C SER A 280 -12.03 15.04 26.30
N HIS A 281 -12.34 14.83 27.58
CA HIS A 281 -12.30 13.51 28.18
C HIS A 281 -13.52 13.29 29.07
N GLN A 282 -13.94 12.03 29.19
CA GLN A 282 -14.98 11.59 30.10
C GLN A 282 -14.46 10.41 30.91
N ILE A 283 -14.65 10.48 32.23
CA ILE A 283 -14.27 9.42 33.16
C ILE A 283 -15.56 8.81 33.70
N GLU A 284 -15.69 7.50 33.52
CA GLU A 284 -16.73 6.66 34.08
C GLU A 284 -16.09 5.65 35.04
N GLU A 285 -16.90 4.85 35.75
CA GLU A 285 -16.43 3.97 36.84
C GLU A 285 -15.29 3.03 36.42
N HIS A 286 -15.34 2.49 35.20
CA HIS A 286 -14.33 1.56 34.66
C HIS A 286 -13.83 1.94 33.25
N ARG A 287 -14.10 3.17 32.79
CA ARG A 287 -13.84 3.58 31.41
C ARG A 287 -13.32 5.01 31.33
N LEU A 288 -12.21 5.19 30.61
CA LEU A 288 -11.72 6.50 30.16
C LEU A 288 -12.08 6.68 28.69
N ILE A 289 -12.74 7.78 28.36
CA ILE A 289 -13.02 8.18 26.97
C ILE A 289 -12.19 9.42 26.67
N LEU A 290 -11.28 9.30 25.71
CA LEU A 290 -10.57 10.42 25.11
C LEU A 290 -11.28 10.79 23.81
N ARG A 291 -11.55 12.08 23.60
CA ARG A 291 -12.33 12.55 22.46
C ARG A 291 -11.64 13.72 21.76
N TYR A 292 -11.71 13.68 20.44
CA TYR A 292 -11.36 14.76 19.54
C TYR A 292 -12.56 15.13 18.67
N GLN A 293 -12.77 16.42 18.46
CA GLN A 293 -13.84 16.93 17.60
C GLN A 293 -13.42 18.16 16.79
N ARG A 294 -13.78 18.14 15.50
CA ARG A 294 -13.74 19.29 14.60
C ARG A 294 -15.03 19.32 13.80
N GLU A 295 -15.87 20.32 14.03
CA GLU A 295 -17.23 20.37 13.48
C GLU A 295 -18.00 19.05 13.79
N SER A 296 -18.51 18.36 12.77
CA SER A 296 -19.15 17.05 12.86
C SER A 296 -18.18 15.86 12.83
N PHE A 297 -16.89 16.09 12.54
CA PHE A 297 -15.89 15.02 12.56
C PHE A 297 -15.48 14.70 13.99
N VAL A 298 -15.73 13.46 14.43
CA VAL A 298 -15.42 13.00 15.79
C VAL A 298 -14.59 11.72 15.78
N ARG A 299 -13.62 11.63 16.69
CA ARG A 299 -12.81 10.45 16.98
C ARG A 299 -12.72 10.24 18.49
N GLU A 300 -12.86 9.00 18.93
CA GLU A 300 -12.82 8.64 20.34
C GLU A 300 -11.92 7.41 20.56
N ALA A 301 -11.19 7.39 21.68
CA ALA A 301 -10.50 6.22 22.18
C ALA A 301 -11.09 5.85 23.54
N TRP A 302 -11.65 4.65 23.64
CA TRP A 302 -12.27 4.14 24.87
C TRP A 302 -11.33 3.14 25.51
N ILE A 303 -11.04 3.32 26.80
CA ILE A 303 -10.13 2.46 27.54
C ILE A 303 -10.86 1.89 28.74
N THR A 304 -11.02 0.57 28.76
CA THR A 304 -11.76 -0.17 29.78
C THR A 304 -10.83 -1.14 30.50
N CYS A 305 -11.02 -1.31 31.81
CA CYS A 305 -10.24 -2.24 32.62
C CYS A 305 -11.16 -3.24 33.34
N ASN A 306 -10.75 -4.51 33.40
CA ASN A 306 -11.51 -5.53 34.12
C ASN A 306 -11.26 -5.53 35.65
N GLN A 307 -10.21 -4.86 36.12
CA GLN A 307 -9.86 -4.73 37.53
C GLN A 307 -10.28 -3.36 38.09
N PRO A 308 -10.59 -3.26 39.40
CA PRO A 308 -10.74 -1.97 40.07
C PRO A 308 -9.48 -1.12 39.88
N CYS A 309 -9.66 0.09 39.36
CA CYS A 309 -8.56 1.01 39.08
C CYS A 309 -8.97 2.44 39.37
N ARG A 310 -7.96 3.28 39.61
CA ARG A 310 -8.12 4.73 39.64
C ARG A 310 -7.88 5.26 38.24
N ILE A 311 -8.90 5.92 37.67
CA ILE A 311 -8.83 6.54 36.36
C ILE A 311 -8.69 8.06 36.53
N THR A 312 -7.79 8.64 35.75
CA THR A 312 -7.57 10.07 35.60
C THR A 312 -7.55 10.42 34.12
N SER A 313 -7.53 11.71 33.76
CA SER A 313 -7.53 12.13 32.36
C SER A 313 -6.29 11.69 31.56
N ASP A 314 -5.20 11.34 32.25
CA ASP A 314 -3.88 11.05 31.67
C ASP A 314 -3.31 9.69 32.09
N ALA A 315 -4.05 8.90 32.87
CA ALA A 315 -3.55 7.61 33.34
C ALA A 315 -4.60 6.71 33.99
N ILE A 316 -4.25 5.43 34.03
CA ILE A 316 -4.93 4.36 34.77
C ILE A 316 -3.94 3.83 35.80
N SER A 317 -4.40 3.61 37.04
CA SER A 317 -3.55 3.12 38.12
C SER A 317 -4.22 2.02 38.94
N PHE A 318 -3.46 0.98 39.26
CA PHE A 318 -3.89 -0.15 40.09
C PHE A 318 -3.03 -0.20 41.36
N GLU A 319 -3.69 -0.34 42.50
CA GLU A 319 -3.05 -0.70 43.77
C GLU A 319 -3.10 -2.23 43.87
N VAL A 320 -1.93 -2.87 43.78
CA VAL A 320 -1.81 -4.32 43.60
C VAL A 320 -1.10 -4.94 44.79
N HIS A 321 -1.73 -5.93 45.39
CA HIS A 321 -1.11 -6.79 46.40
C HIS A 321 -0.86 -8.17 45.81
N ILE A 322 0.38 -8.67 45.89
CA ILE A 322 0.75 -10.00 45.41
C ILE A 322 1.39 -10.79 46.54
N GLU A 323 0.81 -11.94 46.88
CA GLU A 323 1.37 -12.88 47.86
C GLU A 323 2.65 -13.55 47.33
N PRO A 324 3.48 -14.15 48.21
CA PRO A 324 4.69 -14.85 47.81
C PRO A 324 4.45 -15.88 46.72
N HIS A 325 5.23 -15.83 45.62
CA HIS A 325 5.13 -16.73 44.47
C HIS A 325 3.80 -16.73 43.72
N GLU A 326 2.93 -15.74 43.97
CA GLU A 326 1.69 -15.56 43.23
C GLU A 326 1.84 -14.54 42.08
N SER A 327 0.75 -14.35 41.33
CA SER A 327 0.69 -13.41 40.22
C SER A 327 -0.57 -12.57 40.26
N TRP A 328 -0.46 -11.34 39.77
CA TRP A 328 -1.59 -10.48 39.49
C TRP A 328 -1.74 -10.27 37.98
N THR A 329 -2.99 -10.19 37.51
CA THR A 329 -3.33 -9.97 36.10
C THR A 329 -4.41 -8.91 35.98
N ALA A 330 -4.23 -7.98 35.03
CA ALA A 330 -5.28 -7.09 34.55
C ALA A 330 -5.43 -7.22 33.03
N GLU A 331 -6.66 -7.04 32.57
CA GLU A 331 -7.01 -6.94 31.15
C GLU A 331 -7.51 -5.53 30.86
N ILE A 332 -6.99 -4.97 29.78
CA ILE A 332 -7.20 -3.58 29.40
C ILE A 332 -7.56 -3.56 27.92
N ASP A 333 -8.76 -3.09 27.62
CA ASP A 333 -9.25 -2.95 26.26
C ASP A 333 -9.17 -1.49 25.83
N VAL A 334 -8.48 -1.23 24.73
CA VAL A 334 -8.49 0.04 24.01
C VAL A 334 -9.29 -0.15 22.74
N VAL A 335 -10.33 0.67 22.56
CA VAL A 335 -11.22 0.62 21.40
C VAL A 335 -11.18 1.97 20.69
N VAL A 336 -11.03 1.93 19.36
CA VAL A 336 -11.14 3.12 18.51
C VAL A 336 -12.59 3.30 18.04
N ALA A 337 -13.15 4.48 18.22
CA ALA A 337 -14.55 4.77 17.94
C ALA A 337 -14.73 6.07 17.12
N LYS A 338 -15.87 6.15 16.42
CA LYS A 338 -16.34 7.32 15.65
C LYS A 338 -17.74 7.66 16.18
N ALA A 339 -18.02 8.91 16.53
CA ALA A 339 -19.32 9.26 17.13
C ALA A 339 -20.49 8.92 16.19
N GLY A 340 -21.60 8.44 16.76
CA GLY A 340 -22.84 8.12 16.03
C GLY A 340 -22.85 6.77 15.31
N ILE A 341 -21.70 6.08 15.21
CA ILE A 341 -21.62 4.69 14.77
C ILE A 341 -21.42 3.83 16.01
N GLU A 342 -22.54 3.55 16.70
CA GLU A 342 -22.63 2.47 17.70
C GLU A 342 -22.60 1.11 16.95
N GLU A 343 -21.57 0.82 16.16
CA GLU A 343 -21.33 -0.56 15.78
C GLU A 343 -20.78 -1.24 17.04
N HIS A 344 -21.57 -2.15 17.60
CA HIS A 344 -21.22 -3.03 18.72
C HIS A 344 -19.72 -3.33 18.73
N THR A 345 -18.97 -2.62 19.58
CA THR A 345 -17.59 -2.93 19.86
C THR A 345 -17.63 -4.18 20.72
N VAL A 346 -17.73 -5.32 20.04
CA VAL A 346 -17.56 -6.63 20.67
C VAL A 346 -16.23 -6.53 21.40
N PRO A 347 -16.18 -6.76 22.72
CA PRO A 347 -14.92 -6.89 23.42
C PRO A 347 -14.05 -7.87 22.62
N MET A 348 -12.74 -7.65 22.55
CA MET A 348 -11.83 -8.69 22.07
C MET A 348 -11.81 -9.83 23.11
N GLU A 349 -12.92 -10.56 23.25
CA GLU A 349 -12.94 -11.84 23.92
C GLU A 349 -12.02 -12.77 23.14
N GLY A 350 -11.42 -13.75 23.82
CA GLY A 350 -10.33 -14.60 23.30
C GLY A 350 -10.57 -15.33 21.97
N ASP A 351 -11.75 -15.22 21.35
CA ASP A 351 -12.08 -15.74 20.01
C ASP A 351 -11.35 -14.98 18.89
N ALA A 352 -11.19 -13.64 18.98
CA ALA A 352 -10.59 -12.84 17.89
C ALA A 352 -9.14 -13.24 17.57
N ARG A 353 -8.33 -13.56 18.60
CA ARG A 353 -6.97 -14.09 18.42
C ARG A 353 -6.98 -15.46 17.75
N ALA A 354 -7.93 -16.32 18.15
CA ALA A 354 -8.08 -17.65 17.56
C ALA A 354 -8.56 -17.57 16.11
N GLU A 355 -9.40 -16.60 15.76
CA GLU A 355 -9.85 -16.34 14.39
C GLU A 355 -8.71 -15.83 13.50
N MET A 356 -7.96 -14.81 13.93
CA MET A 356 -6.81 -14.29 13.17
C MET A 356 -5.74 -15.35 12.94
N ARG A 357 -5.49 -16.20 13.95
CA ARG A 357 -4.60 -17.34 13.79
C ARG A 357 -5.12 -18.35 12.79
N ARG A 358 -6.41 -18.71 12.85
CA ARG A 358 -7.05 -19.62 11.89
C ARG A 358 -6.96 -19.08 10.46
N ASP A 359 -7.25 -17.80 10.27
CA ASP A 359 -7.16 -17.12 8.97
C ASP A 359 -5.72 -17.11 8.41
N LEU A 360 -4.70 -16.89 9.25
CA LEU A 360 -3.31 -17.04 8.83
C LEU A 360 -2.94 -18.50 8.48
N ASP A 361 -3.38 -19.46 9.30
CA ASP A 361 -3.11 -20.88 9.07
C ASP A 361 -3.78 -21.35 7.76
N ASP A 362 -5.01 -20.90 7.48
CA ASP A 362 -5.75 -21.18 6.23
C ASP A 362 -5.06 -20.54 5.01
N TRP A 363 -4.60 -19.29 5.15
CA TRP A 363 -3.82 -18.59 4.12
C TRP A 363 -2.54 -19.35 3.75
N LEU A 364 -1.78 -19.78 4.76
CA LEU A 364 -0.54 -20.53 4.54
C LEU A 364 -0.80 -21.94 4.01
N ALA A 365 -1.92 -22.58 4.36
CA ALA A 365 -2.25 -23.92 3.92
C ALA A 365 -2.58 -24.00 2.42
N VAL A 366 -3.10 -22.92 1.82
CA VAL A 366 -3.44 -22.89 0.39
C VAL A 366 -2.29 -22.44 -0.50
N ALA A 367 -1.28 -21.77 0.08
CA ALA A 367 -0.09 -21.28 -0.62
C ALA A 367 0.77 -22.43 -1.21
N PRO A 368 1.49 -22.19 -2.32
CA PRO A 368 2.45 -23.17 -2.85
C PRO A 368 3.53 -23.57 -1.82
N ASP A 369 3.93 -24.84 -1.77
CA ASP A 369 4.99 -25.30 -0.84
C ASP A 369 6.36 -25.15 -1.49
N LEU A 370 7.28 -24.42 -0.85
CA LEU A 370 8.65 -24.24 -1.32
C LEU A 370 9.56 -25.29 -0.69
N ARG A 371 10.35 -25.99 -1.49
CA ARG A 371 11.43 -26.87 -1.02
C ARG A 371 12.74 -26.52 -1.72
N CYS A 372 13.77 -26.26 -0.94
CA CYS A 372 15.12 -26.06 -1.45
C CYS A 372 16.16 -26.43 -0.38
N GLU A 373 17.42 -26.55 -0.80
CA GLU A 373 18.54 -26.87 0.08
C GLU A 373 19.03 -25.65 0.88
N TRP A 374 18.53 -24.45 0.59
CA TRP A 374 18.93 -23.19 1.23
C TRP A 374 17.91 -22.79 2.32
N PRO A 375 18.14 -23.09 3.61
CA PRO A 375 17.12 -22.90 4.66
C PRO A 375 16.67 -21.45 4.84
N GLU A 376 17.53 -20.49 4.51
CA GLU A 376 17.21 -19.08 4.56
C GLU A 376 16.16 -18.70 3.50
N LEU A 377 16.16 -19.34 2.32
CA LEU A 377 15.16 -19.09 1.29
C LEU A 377 13.76 -19.58 1.70
N ASP A 378 13.67 -20.70 2.41
CA ASP A 378 12.41 -21.17 3.03
C ASP A 378 11.87 -20.13 4.03
N ARG A 379 12.74 -19.56 4.87
CA ARG A 379 12.37 -18.49 5.82
C ARG A 379 11.91 -17.22 5.10
N ILE A 380 12.61 -16.81 4.03
CA ILE A 380 12.23 -15.65 3.22
C ILE A 380 10.85 -15.87 2.60
N TYR A 381 10.62 -17.02 1.96
CA TYR A 381 9.33 -17.34 1.35
C TYR A 381 8.20 -17.33 2.37
N ARG A 382 8.39 -18.02 3.51
CA ARG A 382 7.39 -18.06 4.57
C ARG A 382 7.12 -16.66 5.15
N GLN A 383 8.16 -15.86 5.37
CA GLN A 383 8.01 -14.50 5.86
C GLN A 383 7.27 -13.62 4.85
N SER A 384 7.57 -13.73 3.55
CA SER A 384 6.82 -13.06 2.48
C SER A 384 5.33 -13.41 2.51
N MET A 385 4.97 -14.69 2.68
CA MET A 385 3.56 -15.09 2.76
C MET A 385 2.87 -14.57 4.02
N VAL A 386 3.55 -14.55 5.17
CA VAL A 386 3.03 -13.99 6.43
C VAL A 386 2.83 -12.47 6.31
N ASP A 387 3.78 -11.77 5.71
CA ASP A 387 3.71 -10.32 5.56
C ASP A 387 2.62 -9.92 4.56
N LEU A 388 2.43 -10.66 3.46
CA LEU A 388 1.27 -10.48 2.57
C LEU A 388 -0.05 -10.70 3.32
N ALA A 389 -0.13 -11.71 4.18
CA ALA A 389 -1.32 -11.94 5.01
C ALA A 389 -1.59 -10.76 5.95
N SER A 390 -0.53 -10.18 6.52
CA SER A 390 -0.63 -9.03 7.44
C SER A 390 -1.05 -7.73 6.74
N LEU A 391 -0.69 -7.58 5.47
CA LEU A 391 -1.01 -6.42 4.62
C LEU A 391 -2.36 -6.56 3.91
N ARG A 392 -3.13 -7.64 4.14
CA ARG A 392 -4.47 -7.79 3.59
C ARG A 392 -5.40 -6.71 4.13
N PHE A 393 -5.76 -5.78 3.25
CA PHE A 393 -6.66 -4.69 3.52
C PHE A 393 -8.08 -5.07 3.11
N TYR A 394 -9.00 -5.10 4.07
CA TYR A 394 -10.40 -5.46 3.82
C TYR A 394 -11.24 -4.18 3.72
N LEU A 395 -11.74 -3.90 2.52
CA LEU A 395 -12.60 -2.75 2.30
C LEU A 395 -14.06 -3.11 2.56
N LYS A 396 -14.79 -2.23 3.26
CA LYS A 396 -16.26 -2.34 3.40
C LYS A 396 -16.97 -2.41 2.04
N SER A 397 -16.35 -1.90 0.96
CA SER A 397 -16.88 -1.94 -0.40
C SER A 397 -16.76 -3.30 -1.10
N LEU A 398 -15.92 -4.22 -0.60
CA LEU A 398 -15.76 -5.58 -1.15
C LEU A 398 -15.71 -6.58 0.02
N PRO A 399 -16.86 -6.89 0.65
CA PRO A 399 -16.89 -7.76 1.83
C PRO A 399 -16.24 -9.12 1.57
N GLY A 400 -15.37 -9.56 2.48
CA GLY A 400 -14.67 -10.85 2.41
C GLY A 400 -13.53 -10.92 1.40
N GLN A 401 -13.23 -9.84 0.67
CA GLN A 401 -12.11 -9.78 -0.27
C GLN A 401 -11.04 -8.81 0.25
N ALA A 402 -9.78 -9.19 0.09
CA ALA A 402 -8.63 -8.37 0.50
C ALA A 402 -7.77 -7.98 -0.71
N LEU A 403 -7.17 -6.80 -0.60
CA LEU A 403 -6.11 -6.35 -1.49
C LEU A 403 -4.91 -5.91 -0.64
N PRO A 404 -3.68 -5.93 -1.17
CA PRO A 404 -2.51 -5.51 -0.43
C PRO A 404 -2.53 -3.99 -0.16
N ALA A 405 -2.51 -3.59 1.12
CA ALA A 405 -2.12 -2.23 1.53
C ALA A 405 -0.62 -2.01 1.26
N ALA A 406 -0.21 -0.78 0.95
CA ALA A 406 1.16 -0.51 0.54
C ALA A 406 2.21 -0.78 1.63
N GLY A 407 2.04 -0.30 2.86
CA GLY A 407 2.99 -0.63 3.92
C GLY A 407 2.90 0.20 5.20
N LEU A 408 3.50 -0.33 6.27
CA LEU A 408 3.55 0.31 7.58
C LEU A 408 4.82 1.16 7.74
N PRO A 409 4.76 2.32 8.43
CA PRO A 409 3.57 2.94 9.03
C PRO A 409 2.87 3.98 8.12
N TRP A 410 3.53 4.43 7.05
CA TRP A 410 3.12 5.61 6.30
C TRP A 410 2.02 5.34 5.26
N PHE A 411 1.95 4.10 4.75
CA PHE A 411 1.22 3.75 3.53
C PHE A 411 0.17 2.65 3.78
N MET A 412 -0.43 2.61 4.98
CA MET A 412 -1.50 1.67 5.34
C MET A 412 -2.86 2.02 4.73
N ALA A 413 -2.87 2.10 3.40
CA ALA A 413 -4.00 2.47 2.58
C ALA A 413 -3.95 1.72 1.24
N VAL A 414 -4.99 1.91 0.43
CA VAL A 414 -5.00 1.38 -0.94
C VAL A 414 -4.14 2.30 -1.82
N PHE A 415 -3.13 1.73 -2.46
CA PHE A 415 -2.28 2.39 -3.45
C PHE A 415 -2.39 1.65 -4.77
N GLY A 416 -2.87 2.30 -5.82
CA GLY A 416 -3.17 1.64 -7.09
C GLY A 416 -1.95 0.94 -7.66
N ARG A 417 -0.86 1.68 -7.85
CA ARG A 417 0.40 1.15 -8.37
C ARG A 417 0.99 0.03 -7.51
N ASP A 418 1.12 0.25 -6.20
CA ASP A 418 1.73 -0.71 -5.28
C ASP A 418 0.93 -2.02 -5.27
N SER A 419 -0.40 -1.94 -5.22
CA SER A 419 -1.26 -3.11 -5.27
C SER A 419 -1.17 -3.83 -6.61
N LEU A 420 -1.07 -3.12 -7.73
CA LEU A 420 -0.90 -3.70 -9.08
C LEU A 420 0.42 -4.47 -9.22
N ILE A 421 1.54 -3.86 -8.81
CA ILE A 421 2.88 -4.48 -8.88
C ILE A 421 2.97 -5.66 -7.91
N THR A 422 2.51 -5.50 -6.67
CA THR A 422 2.48 -6.58 -5.66
C THR A 422 1.69 -7.77 -6.18
N SER A 423 0.50 -7.51 -6.74
CA SER A 423 -0.37 -8.55 -7.30
C SER A 423 0.26 -9.25 -8.51
N PHE A 424 0.98 -8.52 -9.37
CA PHE A 424 1.74 -9.10 -10.48
C PHE A 424 2.85 -10.02 -9.96
N GLN A 425 3.61 -9.58 -8.96
CA GLN A 425 4.72 -10.33 -8.37
C GLN A 425 4.24 -11.60 -7.64
N ALA A 426 3.10 -11.53 -6.95
CA ALA A 426 2.53 -12.61 -6.17
C ALA A 426 1.61 -13.55 -6.97
N LEU A 427 1.34 -13.26 -8.25
CA LEU A 427 0.34 -13.94 -9.07
C LEU A 427 0.43 -15.48 -9.09
N PRO A 428 1.63 -16.10 -9.15
CA PRO A 428 1.76 -17.57 -9.09
C PRO A 428 1.43 -18.19 -7.73
N PHE A 429 1.27 -17.37 -6.68
CA PHE A 429 1.17 -17.81 -5.29
C PHE A 429 -0.17 -17.42 -4.65
N ALA A 430 -0.67 -16.22 -4.96
CA ALA A 430 -1.88 -15.63 -4.39
C ALA A 430 -2.68 -14.85 -5.46
N PRO A 431 -3.20 -15.52 -6.51
CA PRO A 431 -3.87 -14.86 -7.64
C PRO A 431 -5.14 -14.08 -7.26
N GLU A 432 -5.79 -14.42 -6.15
CA GLU A 432 -6.96 -13.72 -5.61
C GLU A 432 -6.68 -12.25 -5.29
N LEU A 433 -5.45 -11.91 -4.85
CA LEU A 433 -5.06 -10.52 -4.59
C LEU A 433 -5.16 -9.67 -5.87
N ALA A 434 -4.77 -10.23 -7.01
CA ALA A 434 -4.83 -9.55 -8.30
C ALA A 434 -6.28 -9.32 -8.76
N ILE A 435 -7.15 -10.33 -8.59
CA ILE A 435 -8.58 -10.24 -8.93
C ILE A 435 -9.26 -9.14 -8.10
N THR A 436 -9.02 -9.13 -6.79
CA THR A 436 -9.61 -8.12 -5.91
C THR A 436 -9.04 -6.73 -6.19
N THR A 437 -7.74 -6.61 -6.44
CA THR A 437 -7.10 -5.35 -6.84
C THR A 437 -7.75 -4.76 -8.09
N LEU A 438 -7.89 -5.55 -9.16
CA LEU A 438 -8.51 -5.08 -10.41
C LEU A 438 -9.95 -4.61 -10.19
N ARG A 439 -10.77 -5.40 -9.49
CA ARG A 439 -12.16 -4.97 -9.17
C ARG A 439 -12.18 -3.68 -8.37
N ASN A 440 -11.28 -3.54 -7.40
CA ASN A 440 -11.24 -2.38 -6.54
C ASN A 440 -10.83 -1.09 -7.26
N LEU A 441 -9.85 -1.19 -8.15
CA LEU A 441 -9.34 -0.07 -8.93
C LEU A 441 -10.30 0.32 -10.05
N ALA A 442 -10.89 -0.65 -10.75
CA ALA A 442 -12.00 -0.40 -11.68
C ALA A 442 -13.16 0.33 -10.98
N TYR A 443 -13.45 -0.09 -9.75
CA TYR A 443 -14.48 0.53 -8.93
C TYR A 443 -14.17 1.98 -8.53
N ARG A 444 -12.91 2.40 -8.52
CA ARG A 444 -12.45 3.76 -8.22
C ARG A 444 -11.85 4.47 -9.42
N GLN A 445 -12.05 3.94 -10.64
CA GLN A 445 -11.54 4.57 -11.83
C GLN A 445 -12.18 5.95 -12.01
N GLY A 446 -11.37 6.92 -12.42
CA GLY A 446 -11.77 8.31 -12.58
C GLY A 446 -12.85 8.44 -13.64
N CYS A 447 -13.83 9.30 -13.36
CA CYS A 447 -14.94 9.61 -14.26
C CYS A 447 -15.19 11.12 -14.40
N TYR A 448 -14.45 11.93 -13.64
CA TYR A 448 -14.49 13.39 -13.67
C TYR A 448 -13.17 13.98 -14.13
N VAL A 449 -13.22 15.27 -14.50
CA VAL A 449 -12.03 16.13 -14.50
C VAL A 449 -12.06 16.92 -13.19
N ASP A 450 -11.21 16.57 -12.23
CA ASP A 450 -11.09 17.23 -10.92
C ASP A 450 -9.62 17.61 -10.68
N ASP A 451 -9.31 18.90 -10.79
CA ASP A 451 -7.96 19.43 -10.61
C ASP A 451 -7.40 19.18 -9.21
N PHE A 452 -8.24 19.21 -8.17
CA PHE A 452 -7.80 18.99 -6.79
C PHE A 452 -7.34 17.56 -6.58
N ARG A 453 -8.08 16.59 -7.15
CA ARG A 453 -7.77 15.16 -7.04
C ARG A 453 -6.84 14.63 -8.13
N ASP A 454 -6.41 15.47 -9.08
CA ASP A 454 -5.72 15.04 -10.31
C ASP A 454 -6.54 14.00 -11.12
N GLU A 455 -7.86 13.99 -10.95
CA GLU A 455 -8.78 13.01 -11.56
C GLU A 455 -9.01 13.36 -13.03
N GLU A 456 -8.92 12.34 -13.88
CA GLU A 456 -9.29 12.38 -15.28
C GLU A 456 -10.09 11.12 -15.62
N PRO A 457 -11.07 11.18 -16.55
CA PRO A 457 -11.81 10.01 -16.99
C PRO A 457 -10.90 8.88 -17.47
N GLY A 458 -11.10 7.68 -16.91
CA GLY A 458 -10.32 6.49 -17.25
C GLY A 458 -9.03 6.30 -16.44
N LYS A 459 -8.59 7.31 -15.68
CA LYS A 459 -7.36 7.24 -14.87
C LYS A 459 -7.54 6.34 -13.65
N ILE A 460 -6.52 5.55 -13.31
CA ILE A 460 -6.50 4.72 -12.10
C ILE A 460 -5.89 5.50 -10.94
N ILE A 461 -6.45 5.34 -9.74
CA ILE A 461 -6.02 6.07 -8.54
C ILE A 461 -4.54 5.85 -8.21
N HIS A 462 -3.92 6.89 -7.66
CA HIS A 462 -2.66 6.78 -6.92
C HIS A 462 -2.93 6.13 -5.56
N GLU A 463 -3.77 6.75 -4.73
CA GLU A 463 -4.09 6.23 -3.39
C GLU A 463 -5.48 6.68 -2.87
N SER A 464 -5.97 5.98 -1.84
CA SER A 464 -7.23 6.30 -1.16
C SER A 464 -7.10 6.20 0.36
N ARG A 465 -7.31 7.34 1.02
CA ARG A 465 -7.15 7.64 2.45
C ARG A 465 -8.48 8.11 3.05
N PHE A 466 -8.58 8.02 4.37
CA PHE A 466 -9.83 8.23 5.12
C PHE A 466 -9.63 9.10 6.38
N GLY A 467 -8.49 9.79 6.44
CA GLY A 467 -8.11 10.70 7.52
C GLY A 467 -8.93 11.98 7.57
N GLU A 468 -8.66 12.80 8.58
CA GLU A 468 -9.31 14.09 8.75
C GLU A 468 -8.94 15.06 7.63
N MET A 469 -7.66 15.17 7.29
CA MET A 469 -7.22 16.17 6.30
C MET A 469 -7.84 15.92 4.92
N THR A 470 -8.11 14.66 4.59
CA THR A 470 -8.83 14.28 3.36
C THR A 470 -10.34 14.51 3.48
N ALA A 471 -10.93 14.27 4.65
CA ALA A 471 -12.35 14.53 4.88
C ALA A 471 -12.70 16.02 4.73
N PHE A 472 -11.78 16.92 5.09
CA PHE A 472 -11.92 18.37 4.92
C PHE A 472 -11.35 18.92 3.61
N GLU A 473 -10.96 18.06 2.67
CA GLU A 473 -10.41 18.45 1.36
C GLU A 473 -9.18 19.39 1.48
N GLU A 474 -8.38 19.21 2.53
CA GLU A 474 -7.07 19.86 2.70
C GLU A 474 -5.97 19.06 1.99
N ARG A 475 -6.19 17.75 1.86
CA ARG A 475 -5.37 16.81 1.10
C ARG A 475 -6.24 16.04 0.09
N PRO A 476 -5.74 15.74 -1.11
CA PRO A 476 -6.57 15.22 -2.20
C PRO A 476 -6.82 13.70 -2.15
N HIS A 477 -6.29 12.99 -1.16
CA HIS A 477 -6.19 11.53 -1.11
C HIS A 477 -7.51 10.76 -0.87
N SER A 478 -8.68 11.31 -1.19
CA SER A 478 -9.98 10.61 -1.04
C SER A 478 -10.85 10.66 -2.31
N PRO A 479 -10.55 9.83 -3.32
CA PRO A 479 -9.24 9.28 -3.66
C PRO A 479 -8.38 10.31 -4.44
N TYR A 480 -7.07 10.07 -4.54
CA TYR A 480 -6.14 10.87 -5.36
C TYR A 480 -5.67 10.09 -6.59
N TYR A 481 -5.53 10.77 -7.73
CA TYR A 481 -5.19 10.20 -9.03
C TYR A 481 -3.86 10.70 -9.60
N GLY A 482 -2.95 11.21 -8.76
CA GLY A 482 -1.60 11.62 -9.18
C GLY A 482 -0.66 10.46 -9.52
N SER A 483 -1.09 9.55 -10.40
CA SER A 483 -0.32 8.42 -10.93
C SER A 483 -0.59 8.28 -12.42
N ALA A 484 0.46 8.35 -13.23
CA ALA A 484 0.40 8.11 -14.67
C ALA A 484 0.77 6.66 -15.06
N ASP A 485 1.43 5.93 -14.15
CA ASP A 485 1.85 4.55 -14.34
C ASP A 485 0.80 3.51 -13.92
N ALA A 486 -0.08 3.80 -12.96
CA ALA A 486 -1.10 2.85 -12.52
C ALA A 486 -2.09 2.47 -13.64
N THR A 487 -2.44 3.41 -14.53
CA THR A 487 -3.40 3.17 -15.62
C THR A 487 -2.93 2.11 -16.62
N PRO A 488 -1.71 2.20 -17.22
CA PRO A 488 -1.22 1.10 -18.05
C PRO A 488 -0.91 -0.18 -17.24
N LEU A 489 -0.47 -0.09 -15.98
CA LEU A 489 -0.25 -1.27 -15.13
C LEU A 489 -1.55 -2.06 -14.84
N PHE A 490 -2.69 -1.37 -14.72
CA PHE A 490 -4.00 -1.99 -14.57
C PHE A 490 -4.34 -2.89 -15.77
N LEU A 491 -4.05 -2.42 -16.98
CA LEU A 491 -4.25 -3.17 -18.22
C LEU A 491 -3.31 -4.39 -18.32
N ILE A 492 -2.05 -4.22 -17.91
CA ILE A 492 -1.07 -5.31 -17.88
C ILE A 492 -1.52 -6.42 -16.91
N LEU A 493 -1.95 -6.05 -15.71
CA LEU A 493 -2.39 -7.02 -14.71
C LEU A 493 -3.68 -7.74 -15.14
N LEU A 494 -4.63 -7.04 -15.78
CA LEU A 494 -5.87 -7.66 -16.29
C LEU A 494 -5.57 -8.82 -17.24
N ASP A 495 -4.62 -8.62 -18.16
CA ASP A 495 -4.17 -9.65 -19.08
C ASP A 495 -3.43 -10.81 -18.38
N GLU A 496 -2.53 -10.51 -17.44
CA GLU A 496 -1.82 -11.56 -16.69
C GLU A 496 -2.77 -12.39 -15.82
N VAL A 497 -3.78 -11.77 -15.20
CA VAL A 497 -4.81 -12.49 -14.44
C VAL A 497 -5.53 -13.47 -15.35
N GLU A 498 -5.93 -13.05 -16.54
CA GLU A 498 -6.50 -13.98 -17.51
C GLU A 498 -5.50 -15.10 -17.82
N ARG A 499 -4.27 -14.79 -18.24
CA ARG A 499 -3.25 -15.80 -18.61
C ARG A 499 -3.04 -16.85 -17.51
N TRP A 500 -2.93 -16.44 -16.26
CA TRP A 500 -2.69 -17.34 -15.14
C TRP A 500 -3.94 -18.10 -14.67
N THR A 501 -5.08 -17.42 -14.56
CA THR A 501 -6.26 -17.96 -13.87
C THR A 501 -7.35 -18.48 -14.81
N GLY A 502 -7.35 -18.05 -16.07
CA GLY A 502 -8.43 -18.33 -17.02
C GLY A 502 -9.72 -17.57 -16.73
N ASN A 503 -9.68 -16.52 -15.90
CA ASN A 503 -10.86 -15.76 -15.49
C ASN A 503 -11.37 -14.82 -16.60
N THR A 504 -12.03 -15.42 -17.60
CA THR A 504 -12.63 -14.70 -18.73
C THR A 504 -13.81 -13.82 -18.31
N GLU A 505 -14.54 -14.22 -17.27
CA GLU A 505 -15.66 -13.44 -16.70
C GLU A 505 -15.17 -12.07 -16.23
N LEU A 506 -14.04 -12.01 -15.52
CA LEU A 506 -13.46 -10.74 -15.08
C LEU A 506 -13.02 -9.86 -16.26
N VAL A 507 -12.44 -10.45 -17.31
CA VAL A 507 -12.02 -9.72 -18.52
C VAL A 507 -13.21 -9.09 -19.24
N MET A 508 -14.32 -9.82 -19.35
CA MET A 508 -15.56 -9.29 -19.93
C MET A 508 -16.18 -8.23 -19.02
N GLN A 509 -16.20 -8.47 -17.70
CA GLN A 509 -16.74 -7.53 -16.71
C GLN A 509 -16.01 -6.19 -16.75
N LEU A 510 -14.69 -6.18 -16.92
CA LEU A 510 -13.85 -4.99 -16.88
C LEU A 510 -13.55 -4.38 -18.26
N GLU A 511 -14.25 -4.82 -19.32
CA GLU A 511 -14.02 -4.29 -20.68
C GLU A 511 -14.18 -2.77 -20.73
N HIS A 512 -15.27 -2.22 -20.18
CA HIS A 512 -15.50 -0.78 -20.18
C HIS A 512 -14.36 -0.02 -19.47
N ASN A 513 -13.94 -0.51 -18.31
CA ASN A 513 -12.84 0.09 -17.55
C ASN A 513 -11.51 0.02 -18.32
N ALA A 514 -11.23 -1.10 -18.99
CA ALA A 514 -10.03 -1.27 -19.80
C ALA A 514 -10.02 -0.32 -21.01
N ARG A 515 -11.17 -0.16 -21.69
CA ARG A 515 -11.32 0.81 -22.78
C ARG A 515 -11.16 2.24 -22.28
N ALA A 516 -11.78 2.60 -21.16
CA ALA A 516 -11.62 3.93 -20.55
C ALA A 516 -10.15 4.22 -20.17
N ALA A 517 -9.41 3.23 -19.69
CA ALA A 517 -7.98 3.38 -19.40
C ALA A 517 -7.14 3.57 -20.66
N LEU A 518 -7.46 2.90 -21.76
CA LEU A 518 -6.83 3.12 -23.08
C LEU A 518 -7.19 4.50 -23.64
N ASP A 519 -8.44 4.92 -23.50
CA ASP A 519 -8.90 6.25 -23.92
C ASP A 519 -8.22 7.36 -23.09
N TRP A 520 -7.98 7.12 -21.79
CA TRP A 520 -7.17 8.01 -20.96
C TRP A 520 -5.75 8.16 -21.51
N ILE A 521 -5.08 7.04 -21.83
CA ILE A 521 -3.72 7.05 -22.42
C ILE A 521 -3.67 7.94 -23.66
N ASP A 522 -4.64 7.81 -24.56
CA ASP A 522 -4.65 8.51 -25.85
C ASP A 522 -5.17 9.96 -25.77
N THR A 523 -5.93 10.32 -24.72
CA THR A 523 -6.64 11.62 -24.63
C THR A 523 -6.08 12.55 -23.57
N TYR A 524 -5.89 12.03 -22.35
CA TYR A 524 -5.45 12.82 -21.19
C TYR A 524 -3.97 12.57 -20.87
N GLY A 525 -3.47 11.39 -21.21
CA GLY A 525 -2.07 11.01 -21.08
C GLY A 525 -1.19 11.70 -22.13
N ASP A 526 -1.66 11.87 -23.36
CA ASP A 526 -0.94 12.55 -24.45
C ASP A 526 -1.32 14.03 -24.53
N LEU A 527 -0.72 14.84 -23.65
CA LEU A 527 -1.05 16.25 -23.46
C LEU A 527 -0.73 17.12 -24.67
N ASN A 528 0.27 16.71 -25.46
CA ASN A 528 0.77 17.52 -26.58
C ASN A 528 0.45 16.90 -27.97
N GLY A 529 -0.04 15.66 -28.03
CA GLY A 529 -0.41 14.95 -29.25
C GLY A 529 0.75 14.28 -29.99
N ASP A 530 1.91 14.08 -29.35
CA ASP A 530 3.09 13.44 -29.94
C ASP A 530 3.10 11.91 -29.78
N GLY A 531 2.09 11.36 -29.11
CA GLY A 531 1.91 9.94 -28.90
C GLY A 531 2.71 9.37 -27.74
N TYR A 532 3.16 10.19 -26.79
CA TYR A 532 3.69 9.74 -25.51
C TYR A 532 2.76 10.10 -24.36
N VAL A 533 2.80 9.31 -23.29
CA VAL A 533 2.10 9.65 -22.05
C VAL A 533 2.98 10.55 -21.20
N GLU A 534 2.48 11.73 -20.86
CA GLU A 534 3.07 12.65 -19.91
C GLU A 534 2.23 12.81 -18.66
N TYR A 535 2.85 13.38 -17.63
CA TYR A 535 2.12 13.88 -16.47
C TYR A 535 2.47 15.33 -16.18
N ASN A 536 1.45 16.07 -15.76
CA ASN A 536 1.54 17.42 -15.23
C ASN A 536 0.59 17.53 -14.05
N ARG A 537 1.12 17.77 -12.85
CA ARG A 537 0.29 17.91 -11.65
C ARG A 537 -0.76 19.00 -11.87
N ARG A 538 -2.03 18.69 -11.66
CA ARG A 538 -3.15 19.65 -11.77
C ARG A 538 -3.30 20.40 -10.45
N ASN A 539 -3.24 19.69 -9.34
CA ASN A 539 -3.16 20.29 -8.01
C ASN A 539 -1.74 20.83 -7.74
N LYS A 540 -1.55 22.13 -7.94
CA LYS A 540 -0.24 22.79 -7.77
C LYS A 540 0.19 22.96 -6.32
N LYS A 541 -0.73 22.86 -5.36
CA LYS A 541 -0.48 23.17 -3.94
C LYS A 541 -0.19 21.92 -3.12
N THR A 542 -1.05 20.92 -3.20
CA THR A 542 -0.96 19.70 -2.37
C THR A 542 -0.85 18.41 -3.18
N GLY A 543 -0.82 18.51 -4.51
CA GLY A 543 -0.60 17.41 -5.43
C GLY A 543 0.87 17.06 -5.63
N MET A 544 1.12 15.80 -5.97
CA MET A 544 2.45 15.24 -6.16
C MET A 544 3.12 15.78 -7.41
N VAL A 545 4.39 16.17 -7.27
CA VAL A 545 5.22 16.68 -8.39
C VAL A 545 5.57 15.57 -9.37
N ASN A 546 5.88 14.37 -8.89
CA ASN A 546 6.12 13.19 -9.71
C ASN A 546 4.96 12.22 -9.57
N GLN A 547 4.40 11.79 -10.70
CA GLN A 547 3.25 10.88 -10.77
C GLN A 547 3.67 9.50 -11.31
N CYS A 548 4.86 9.03 -10.91
CA CYS A 548 5.45 7.74 -11.27
C CYS A 548 5.93 7.02 -10.02
N TRP A 549 6.43 5.79 -10.14
CA TRP A 549 6.90 5.02 -9.00
C TRP A 549 8.03 5.71 -8.21
N LYS A 550 8.89 6.49 -8.87
CA LYS A 550 9.83 7.40 -8.22
C LYS A 550 9.16 8.74 -7.92
N ASP A 551 8.18 8.73 -7.05
CA ASP A 551 7.29 9.88 -6.83
C ASP A 551 7.86 10.99 -5.94
N SER A 552 9.07 10.84 -5.38
CA SER A 552 9.69 11.93 -4.63
C SER A 552 9.99 13.13 -5.53
N TRP A 553 9.85 14.35 -4.99
CA TRP A 553 9.96 15.59 -5.79
C TRP A 553 11.28 15.74 -6.57
N ASN A 554 12.38 15.18 -6.05
CA ASN A 554 13.75 15.29 -6.58
C ASN A 554 14.24 14.01 -7.29
N SER A 555 13.36 13.15 -7.77
CA SER A 555 13.76 11.86 -8.37
C SER A 555 14.12 11.93 -9.86
N ILE A 556 13.59 12.91 -10.59
CA ILE A 556 13.76 13.02 -12.05
C ILE A 556 14.77 14.13 -12.36
N LEU A 557 16.04 13.79 -12.21
CA LEU A 557 17.19 14.70 -12.32
C LEU A 557 17.98 14.46 -13.61
N PHE A 558 18.56 15.53 -14.17
CA PHE A 558 19.63 15.43 -15.18
C PHE A 558 20.92 14.92 -14.55
N ALA A 559 21.86 14.47 -15.37
CA ALA A 559 23.12 13.90 -14.89
C ALA A 559 23.98 14.91 -14.12
N ASP A 560 23.72 16.22 -14.26
CA ASP A 560 24.35 17.29 -13.48
C ASP A 560 23.67 17.56 -12.12
N GLY A 561 22.60 16.84 -11.80
CA GLY A 561 21.82 16.98 -10.56
C GLY A 561 20.69 18.01 -10.63
N THR A 562 20.47 18.67 -11.77
CA THR A 562 19.37 19.64 -11.92
C THR A 562 18.01 18.95 -12.09
N ASN A 563 16.95 19.52 -11.51
CA ASN A 563 15.59 18.99 -11.68
C ASN A 563 15.06 19.20 -13.10
N SER A 564 14.45 18.16 -13.66
CA SER A 564 13.65 18.26 -14.90
C SER A 564 12.37 19.07 -14.68
N ARG A 565 11.81 19.63 -15.76
CA ARG A 565 10.57 20.42 -15.73
C ARG A 565 9.34 19.62 -16.13
N LEU A 566 8.18 19.94 -15.55
CA LEU A 566 6.88 19.43 -16.00
C LEU A 566 6.44 20.11 -17.31
N PRO A 567 5.57 19.48 -18.13
CA PRO A 567 5.18 18.05 -18.06
C PRO A 567 6.38 17.13 -18.28
N ARG A 568 6.32 15.89 -17.77
CA ARG A 568 7.41 14.91 -17.92
C ARG A 568 6.91 13.67 -18.64
N THR A 569 7.69 13.21 -19.61
CA THR A 569 7.48 11.98 -20.36
C THR A 569 8.48 10.93 -19.90
N LEU A 570 8.10 10.07 -18.95
CA LEU A 570 9.01 9.07 -18.37
C LEU A 570 9.13 7.82 -19.24
N CYS A 571 10.35 7.27 -19.30
CA CYS A 571 10.66 6.14 -20.18
C CYS A 571 9.91 4.86 -19.80
N GLU A 572 9.82 4.51 -18.51
CA GLU A 572 9.16 3.29 -18.04
C GLU A 572 7.65 3.33 -18.30
N ILE A 573 7.03 4.51 -18.21
CA ILE A 573 5.60 4.69 -18.51
C ILE A 573 5.33 4.36 -19.98
N GLN A 574 6.20 4.81 -20.90
CA GLN A 574 6.06 4.46 -22.32
C GLN A 574 6.21 2.95 -22.53
N GLY A 575 7.12 2.32 -21.79
CA GLY A 575 7.24 0.87 -21.72
C GLY A 575 5.93 0.21 -21.27
N TYR A 576 5.31 0.68 -20.21
CA TYR A 576 4.04 0.12 -19.71
C TYR A 576 2.90 0.35 -20.70
N VAL A 577 2.82 1.51 -21.36
CA VAL A 577 1.82 1.78 -22.39
C VAL A 577 1.99 0.83 -23.58
N TYR A 578 3.23 0.59 -24.01
CA TYR A 578 3.52 -0.41 -25.05
C TYR A 578 3.01 -1.80 -24.66
N ASP A 579 3.35 -2.29 -23.47
CA ASP A 579 2.94 -3.62 -23.00
C ASP A 579 1.41 -3.70 -22.83
N ALA A 580 0.81 -2.66 -22.26
CA ALA A 580 -0.65 -2.53 -22.12
C ALA A 580 -1.37 -2.61 -23.47
N LYS A 581 -0.94 -1.84 -24.49
CA LYS A 581 -1.55 -1.90 -25.84
C LYS A 581 -1.41 -3.29 -26.46
N LYS A 582 -0.25 -3.94 -26.33
CA LYS A 582 -0.03 -5.31 -26.83
C LYS A 582 -0.94 -6.34 -26.17
N ARG A 583 -1.11 -6.25 -24.85
CA ARG A 583 -1.95 -7.15 -24.06
C ARG A 583 -3.44 -6.91 -24.31
N CYS A 584 -3.88 -5.66 -24.30
CA CYS A 584 -5.26 -5.31 -24.63
C CYS A 584 -5.63 -5.67 -26.06
N ALA A 585 -4.69 -5.66 -27.02
CA ALA A 585 -4.97 -6.17 -28.35
C ALA A 585 -5.37 -7.65 -28.34
N ARG A 586 -4.69 -8.47 -27.52
CA ARG A 586 -5.09 -9.87 -27.31
C ARG A 586 -6.47 -9.96 -26.67
N LEU A 587 -6.70 -9.20 -25.59
CA LEU A 587 -8.00 -9.19 -24.91
C LEU A 587 -9.15 -8.79 -25.85
N ALA A 588 -8.93 -7.77 -26.68
CA ALA A 588 -9.89 -7.30 -27.67
C ALA A 588 -10.24 -8.35 -28.73
N ARG A 589 -9.22 -9.07 -29.22
CA ARG A 589 -9.38 -10.12 -30.21
C ARG A 589 -10.09 -11.35 -29.65
N ASP A 590 -9.67 -11.79 -28.47
CA ASP A 590 -10.02 -13.12 -27.96
C ASP A 590 -11.28 -13.11 -27.07
N PHE A 591 -11.59 -11.98 -26.40
CA PHE A 591 -12.68 -11.90 -25.42
C PHE A 591 -13.70 -10.81 -25.71
N TRP A 592 -13.29 -9.63 -26.18
CA TRP A 592 -14.23 -8.52 -26.45
C TRP A 592 -14.86 -8.59 -27.86
N GLY A 593 -14.43 -9.54 -28.69
CA GLY A 593 -14.98 -9.74 -30.04
C GLY A 593 -14.69 -8.58 -31.01
N ASP A 594 -13.60 -7.84 -30.79
CA ASP A 594 -13.24 -6.62 -31.51
C ASP A 594 -11.83 -6.72 -32.15
N PRO A 595 -11.67 -7.55 -33.20
CA PRO A 595 -10.38 -7.73 -33.87
C PRO A 595 -9.88 -6.47 -34.58
N THR A 596 -10.78 -5.54 -34.92
CA THR A 596 -10.41 -4.25 -35.53
C THR A 596 -9.72 -3.37 -34.51
N PHE A 597 -10.26 -3.27 -33.29
CA PHE A 597 -9.60 -2.56 -32.20
C PHE A 597 -8.29 -3.24 -31.80
N ALA A 598 -8.24 -4.57 -31.80
CA ALA A 598 -6.99 -5.30 -31.58
C ALA A 598 -5.89 -4.89 -32.59
N ALA A 599 -6.22 -4.84 -33.89
CA ALA A 599 -5.28 -4.43 -34.93
C ALA A 599 -4.85 -2.95 -34.79
N LYS A 600 -5.77 -2.06 -34.35
CA LYS A 600 -5.44 -0.67 -34.02
C LYS A 600 -4.39 -0.61 -32.90
N LEU A 601 -4.63 -1.31 -31.79
CA LEU A 601 -3.73 -1.32 -30.63
C LEU A 601 -2.35 -1.90 -30.97
N GLU A 602 -2.28 -2.97 -31.79
CA GLU A 602 -1.00 -3.53 -32.23
C GLU A 602 -0.20 -2.56 -33.10
N ARG A 603 -0.87 -1.87 -34.02
CA ARG A 603 -0.24 -0.85 -34.86
C ARG A 603 0.32 0.28 -34.01
N GLU A 604 -0.47 0.81 -33.08
CA GLU A 604 -0.04 1.91 -32.20
C GLU A 604 1.08 1.50 -31.26
N ALA A 605 1.07 0.26 -30.74
CA ALA A 605 2.18 -0.28 -29.95
C ALA A 605 3.47 -0.35 -30.78
N ASN A 606 3.41 -0.80 -32.03
CA ASN A 606 4.58 -0.84 -32.91
C ASN A 606 5.09 0.56 -33.24
N GLU A 607 4.20 1.51 -33.56
CA GLU A 607 4.54 2.91 -33.81
C GLU A 607 5.18 3.55 -32.57
N LEU A 608 4.66 3.27 -31.37
CA LEU A 608 5.26 3.73 -30.10
C LEU A 608 6.66 3.14 -29.88
N LYS A 609 6.85 1.84 -30.14
CA LYS A 609 8.16 1.18 -30.04
C LYS A 609 9.20 1.83 -30.96
N GLU A 610 8.87 2.04 -32.23
CA GLU A 610 9.77 2.69 -33.19
C GLU A 610 10.10 4.13 -32.75
N ARG A 611 9.07 4.91 -32.36
CA ARG A 611 9.21 6.30 -31.93
C ARG A 611 10.09 6.40 -30.67
N PHE A 612 9.83 5.57 -29.67
CA PHE A 612 10.58 5.53 -28.40
C PHE A 612 12.06 5.22 -28.62
N ASN A 613 12.37 4.20 -29.43
CA ASN A 613 13.76 3.80 -29.70
C ASN A 613 14.56 4.87 -30.46
N ARG A 614 13.87 5.76 -31.19
CA ARG A 614 14.48 6.92 -31.84
C ARG A 614 14.66 8.10 -30.87
N ASP A 615 13.62 8.45 -30.11
CA ASP A 615 13.58 9.71 -29.37
C ASP A 615 14.25 9.61 -28.00
N PHE A 616 14.14 8.48 -27.30
CA PHE A 616 14.72 8.33 -25.95
C PHE A 616 16.17 7.85 -25.95
N TRP A 617 16.66 7.27 -27.05
CA TRP A 617 18.01 6.75 -27.11
C TRP A 617 19.09 7.86 -27.05
N LEU A 618 20.09 7.65 -26.20
CA LEU A 618 21.26 8.52 -26.04
C LEU A 618 22.47 7.82 -26.67
N GLU A 619 22.72 8.12 -27.95
CA GLU A 619 23.71 7.41 -28.78
C GLU A 619 25.12 7.43 -28.18
N ASP A 620 25.55 8.56 -27.62
CA ASP A 620 26.86 8.75 -27.01
C ASP A 620 27.03 8.02 -25.67
N LYS A 621 25.92 7.70 -25.02
CA LYS A 621 25.86 7.08 -23.69
C LYS A 621 25.52 5.58 -23.74
N GLY A 622 24.85 5.13 -24.80
CA GLY A 622 24.46 3.74 -25.00
C GLY A 622 23.36 3.26 -24.04
N TYR A 623 22.46 4.16 -23.63
CA TYR A 623 21.26 3.85 -22.84
C TYR A 623 20.13 4.83 -23.15
N PHE A 624 18.95 4.60 -22.58
CA PHE A 624 17.77 5.47 -22.76
C PHE A 624 17.73 6.61 -21.74
N ALA A 625 17.35 7.80 -22.18
CA ALA A 625 17.02 8.92 -21.31
C ALA A 625 15.95 8.51 -20.29
N LEU A 626 16.07 8.99 -19.06
CA LEU A 626 15.09 8.75 -17.99
C LEU A 626 13.72 9.32 -18.39
N ALA A 627 13.73 10.54 -18.93
CA ALA A 627 12.53 11.24 -19.36
C ALA A 627 12.83 12.21 -20.52
N ILE A 628 11.77 12.72 -21.14
CA ILE A 628 11.80 13.99 -21.87
C ILE A 628 11.05 15.01 -20.99
N ASP A 629 11.65 16.17 -20.74
CA ASP A 629 11.05 17.20 -19.89
C ASP A 629 10.19 18.20 -20.68
N GLY A 630 9.49 19.10 -19.97
CA GLY A 630 8.58 20.07 -20.59
C GLY A 630 9.23 21.09 -21.52
N GLN A 631 10.55 21.08 -21.67
CA GLN A 631 11.31 21.87 -22.65
C GLN A 631 11.82 21.02 -23.82
N GLY A 632 11.39 19.75 -23.92
CA GLY A 632 11.84 18.80 -24.93
C GLY A 632 13.26 18.28 -24.70
N ARG A 633 13.84 18.45 -23.50
CA ARG A 633 15.20 18.02 -23.19
C ARG A 633 15.19 16.57 -22.69
N LYS A 634 16.12 15.76 -23.20
CA LYS A 634 16.33 14.39 -22.72
C LYS A 634 17.02 14.43 -21.36
N VAL A 635 16.35 13.94 -20.33
CA VAL A 635 16.89 13.78 -18.98
C VAL A 635 17.88 12.62 -19.00
N ASP A 636 19.17 12.95 -18.90
CA ASP A 636 20.27 12.09 -19.35
C ASP A 636 20.95 11.26 -18.25
N SER A 637 20.38 11.27 -17.04
CA SER A 637 20.82 10.43 -15.92
C SER A 637 20.62 8.95 -16.20
N LEU A 638 21.59 8.14 -15.78
CA LEU A 638 21.50 6.69 -15.81
C LEU A 638 20.79 6.19 -14.55
N THR A 639 19.69 5.47 -14.74
CA THR A 639 18.83 4.97 -13.65
C THR A 639 18.43 3.52 -13.87
N SER A 640 17.89 2.90 -12.82
CA SER A 640 17.32 1.54 -12.88
C SER A 640 16.17 1.38 -13.89
N ASN A 641 15.49 2.47 -14.28
CA ASN A 641 14.31 2.47 -15.15
C ASN A 641 14.53 1.74 -16.49
N ILE A 642 15.76 1.69 -17.00
CA ILE A 642 16.08 0.94 -18.22
C ILE A 642 15.79 -0.56 -18.10
N GLY A 643 15.78 -1.13 -16.89
CA GLY A 643 15.38 -2.52 -16.65
C GLY A 643 13.87 -2.74 -16.77
N HIS A 644 13.05 -1.72 -16.48
CA HIS A 644 11.61 -1.77 -16.74
C HIS A 644 11.31 -1.78 -18.24
N LEU A 645 12.14 -1.13 -19.07
CA LEU A 645 12.03 -1.20 -20.53
C LEU A 645 12.31 -2.61 -21.07
N LEU A 646 13.20 -3.36 -20.42
CA LEU A 646 13.45 -4.76 -20.74
C LEU A 646 12.25 -5.64 -20.36
N TRP A 647 11.59 -5.35 -19.22
CA TRP A 647 10.39 -6.06 -18.80
C TRP A 647 9.22 -5.85 -19.76
N SER A 648 8.97 -4.62 -20.20
CA SER A 648 7.88 -4.30 -21.13
C SER A 648 8.10 -4.80 -22.56
N GLY A 649 9.37 -5.01 -22.96
CA GLY A 649 9.72 -5.43 -24.32
C GLY A 649 9.74 -4.30 -25.36
N ILE A 650 9.68 -3.03 -24.91
CA ILE A 650 9.72 -1.87 -25.82
C ILE A 650 11.10 -1.68 -26.48
N VAL A 651 12.18 -2.18 -25.87
CA VAL A 651 13.56 -2.02 -26.39
C VAL A 651 13.76 -2.84 -27.68
N GLU A 652 14.46 -2.27 -28.66
CA GLU A 652 14.92 -2.99 -29.86
C GLU A 652 16.13 -3.90 -29.56
N ASP A 653 16.18 -5.05 -30.24
CA ASP A 653 17.15 -6.13 -29.97
C ASP A 653 18.61 -5.67 -29.96
N ASP A 654 18.96 -4.70 -30.81
CA ASP A 654 20.31 -4.13 -30.94
C ASP A 654 20.76 -3.31 -29.73
N LYS A 655 19.82 -2.85 -28.90
CA LYS A 655 20.08 -1.99 -27.72
C LYS A 655 20.06 -2.76 -26.40
N ILE A 656 19.48 -3.97 -26.38
CA ILE A 656 19.30 -4.79 -25.17
C ILE A 656 20.63 -5.03 -24.45
N GLU A 657 21.66 -5.50 -25.17
CA GLU A 657 22.97 -5.83 -24.56
C GLU A 657 23.60 -4.61 -23.87
N SER A 658 23.43 -3.42 -24.45
CA SER A 658 23.94 -2.18 -23.87
C SER A 658 23.22 -1.83 -22.56
N CYS A 659 21.88 -1.96 -22.52
CA CYS A 659 21.11 -1.78 -21.29
C CYS A 659 21.54 -2.77 -20.19
N VAL A 660 21.73 -4.05 -20.53
CA VAL A 660 22.22 -5.06 -19.58
C VAL A 660 23.59 -4.69 -19.02
N ARG A 661 24.51 -4.23 -19.87
CA ARG A 661 25.86 -3.81 -19.46
C ARG A 661 25.83 -2.66 -18.45
N HIS A 662 24.93 -1.70 -18.65
CA HIS A 662 24.77 -0.58 -17.70
C HIS A 662 24.13 -1.02 -16.39
N LEU A 663 23.05 -1.80 -16.43
CA LEU A 663 22.38 -2.34 -15.23
C LEU A 663 23.34 -3.14 -14.35
N MET A 664 24.17 -3.97 -14.96
CA MET A 664 25.15 -4.82 -14.25
C MET A 664 26.50 -4.14 -14.01
N GLY A 665 26.69 -2.91 -14.47
CA GLY A 665 27.91 -2.14 -14.27
C GLY A 665 28.02 -1.61 -12.84
N HIS A 666 29.26 -1.40 -12.36
CA HIS A 666 29.55 -0.95 -10.98
C HIS A 666 28.79 0.31 -10.54
N ARG A 667 28.45 1.19 -11.49
CA ARG A 667 27.71 2.43 -11.21
C ARG A 667 26.29 2.16 -10.70
N LEU A 668 25.63 1.12 -11.20
CA LEU A 668 24.27 0.75 -10.81
C LEU A 668 24.24 -0.49 -9.90
N PHE A 669 24.92 -1.57 -10.26
CA PHE A 669 24.92 -2.81 -9.47
C PHE A 669 25.95 -2.75 -8.33
N SER A 670 25.43 -2.69 -7.10
CA SER A 670 26.23 -2.60 -5.87
C SER A 670 26.79 -3.93 -5.36
N GLY A 671 26.35 -5.06 -5.92
CA GLY A 671 26.54 -6.41 -5.37
C GLY A 671 25.44 -6.86 -4.41
N TRP A 672 24.61 -5.94 -3.89
CA TRP A 672 23.34 -6.24 -3.21
C TRP A 672 22.14 -6.15 -4.18
N GLY A 673 22.21 -5.23 -5.13
CA GLY A 673 21.16 -4.96 -6.12
C GLY A 673 21.51 -3.75 -6.99
N VAL A 674 20.68 -3.50 -7.99
CA VAL A 674 20.70 -2.31 -8.85
C VAL A 674 20.14 -1.13 -8.06
N ARG A 675 20.93 -0.04 -8.00
CA ARG A 675 20.56 1.24 -7.39
C ARG A 675 19.59 2.00 -8.28
N THR A 676 18.77 2.84 -7.68
CA THR A 676 17.82 3.67 -8.44
C THR A 676 18.48 4.72 -9.33
N MET A 677 19.68 5.17 -8.98
CA MET A 677 20.48 6.13 -9.75
C MET A 677 21.94 5.70 -9.76
N ALA A 678 22.62 5.93 -10.88
CA ALA A 678 24.01 5.55 -11.08
C ALA A 678 24.97 6.41 -10.27
N GLU A 679 25.98 5.77 -9.67
CA GLU A 679 27.10 6.47 -9.08
C GLU A 679 27.78 7.40 -10.11
N GLY A 680 28.08 8.63 -9.69
CA GLY A 680 28.70 9.67 -10.51
C GLY A 680 27.73 10.62 -11.20
N ASP A 681 26.42 10.32 -11.25
CA ASP A 681 25.42 11.32 -11.65
C ASP A 681 25.14 12.26 -10.47
N GLY A 682 24.87 13.55 -10.76
CA GLY A 682 24.83 14.61 -9.75
C GLY A 682 23.75 14.46 -8.67
N GLY A 683 22.71 13.67 -8.94
CA GLY A 683 21.68 13.33 -7.95
C GLY A 683 22.04 12.16 -7.03
N TYR A 684 23.10 11.40 -7.35
CA TYR A 684 23.40 10.15 -6.66
C TYR A 684 23.65 10.35 -5.17
N ASN A 685 22.86 9.63 -4.36
CA ASN A 685 23.00 9.53 -2.93
C ASN A 685 22.64 8.11 -2.49
N PRO A 686 23.59 7.30 -1.95
CA PRO A 686 23.31 5.92 -1.53
C PRO A 686 22.26 5.82 -0.42
N ILE A 687 21.99 6.92 0.29
CA ILE A 687 20.91 7.04 1.30
C ILE A 687 19.80 8.00 0.85
N GLY A 688 19.68 8.27 -0.46
CA GLY A 688 18.62 9.09 -1.04
C GLY A 688 17.44 8.24 -1.50
N TYR A 689 16.24 8.55 -1.05
CA TYR A 689 15.02 7.74 -1.20
C TYR A 689 14.82 7.15 -2.61
N HIS A 690 14.86 7.96 -3.68
CA HIS A 690 14.79 7.51 -5.07
C HIS A 690 16.08 7.77 -5.89
N ASN A 691 17.16 8.16 -5.22
CA ASN A 691 18.35 8.71 -5.86
C ASN A 691 19.63 7.90 -5.58
N GLY A 692 19.52 6.62 -5.25
CA GLY A 692 20.68 5.75 -5.06
C GLY A 692 20.48 4.60 -4.08
N THR A 693 19.35 4.53 -3.38
CA THR A 693 18.93 3.33 -2.62
C THR A 693 18.62 2.16 -3.54
N ILE A 694 18.46 0.97 -2.95
CA ILE A 694 18.09 -0.27 -3.64
C ILE A 694 16.68 -0.66 -3.18
N TRP A 695 15.79 -0.82 -4.16
CA TRP A 695 14.39 -1.19 -3.92
C TRP A 695 14.18 -2.64 -4.36
N PRO A 696 13.69 -3.54 -3.47
CA PRO A 696 13.49 -4.94 -3.82
C PRO A 696 12.51 -5.15 -4.99
N HIS A 697 11.44 -4.35 -5.07
CA HIS A 697 10.46 -4.47 -6.15
C HIS A 697 11.06 -4.14 -7.52
N ASP A 698 11.76 -3.00 -7.63
CA ASP A 698 12.48 -2.55 -8.83
C ASP A 698 13.43 -3.67 -9.29
N ASN A 699 14.25 -4.18 -8.38
CA ASN A 699 15.19 -5.26 -8.67
C ASN A 699 14.53 -6.56 -9.13
N SER A 700 13.35 -6.90 -8.60
CA SER A 700 12.61 -8.07 -9.06
C SER A 700 12.06 -7.90 -10.49
N LEU A 701 11.62 -6.69 -10.86
CA LEU A 701 11.18 -6.37 -12.22
C LEU A 701 12.35 -6.33 -13.20
N ILE A 702 13.49 -5.76 -12.80
CA ILE A 702 14.73 -5.78 -13.59
C ILE A 702 15.17 -7.23 -13.83
N ALA A 703 15.25 -8.06 -12.80
CA ALA A 703 15.65 -9.46 -12.93
C ALA A 703 14.71 -10.23 -13.88
N TYR A 704 13.40 -10.01 -13.74
CA TYR A 704 12.41 -10.61 -14.63
C TYR A 704 12.56 -10.12 -16.08
N GLY A 705 12.79 -8.82 -16.29
CA GLY A 705 13.09 -8.24 -17.60
C GLY A 705 14.35 -8.82 -18.24
N LEU A 706 15.45 -8.95 -17.49
CA LEU A 706 16.68 -9.59 -17.95
C LEU A 706 16.44 -11.04 -18.39
N ALA A 707 15.73 -11.83 -17.57
CA ALA A 707 15.44 -13.23 -17.87
C ALA A 707 14.56 -13.39 -19.12
N ARG A 708 13.56 -12.51 -19.32
CA ARG A 708 12.72 -12.49 -20.53
C ARG A 708 13.52 -12.21 -21.81
N ASN A 709 14.62 -11.48 -21.70
CA ASN A 709 15.53 -11.17 -22.81
C ASN A 709 16.72 -12.14 -22.90
N GLY A 710 16.69 -13.27 -22.17
CA GLY A 710 17.71 -14.33 -22.25
C GLY A 710 18.90 -14.18 -21.29
N TYR A 711 18.99 -13.07 -20.55
CA TYR A 711 20.07 -12.77 -19.60
C TYR A 711 19.80 -13.39 -18.22
N LYS A 712 19.58 -14.71 -18.20
CA LYS A 712 19.20 -15.45 -16.98
C LYS A 712 20.30 -15.47 -15.92
N LYS A 713 21.57 -15.36 -16.32
CA LYS A 713 22.70 -15.32 -15.39
C LYS A 713 22.73 -14.01 -14.60
N GLU A 714 22.58 -12.90 -15.30
CA GLU A 714 22.51 -11.55 -14.75
C GLU A 714 21.26 -11.39 -13.88
N ALA A 715 20.12 -11.91 -14.33
CA ALA A 715 18.89 -11.97 -13.53
C ALA A 715 19.12 -12.69 -12.18
N ASN A 716 19.82 -13.83 -12.21
CA ASN A 716 20.14 -14.58 -10.99
C ASN A 716 21.11 -13.83 -10.07
N GLN A 717 22.05 -13.04 -10.59
CA GLN A 717 22.94 -12.23 -9.76
C GLN A 717 22.16 -11.19 -8.96
N ILE A 718 21.20 -10.52 -9.59
CA ILE A 718 20.29 -9.59 -8.90
C ILE A 718 19.41 -10.35 -7.90
N ALA A 719 18.80 -11.46 -8.33
CA ALA A 719 17.92 -12.26 -7.48
C ALA A 719 18.63 -12.70 -6.19
N MET A 720 19.83 -13.25 -6.31
CA MET A 720 20.61 -13.70 -5.16
C MET A 720 21.08 -12.54 -4.29
N GLY A 721 21.43 -11.38 -4.86
CA GLY A 721 21.76 -10.18 -4.10
C GLY A 721 20.63 -9.76 -3.15
N ILE A 722 19.40 -9.68 -3.68
CA ILE A 722 18.21 -9.30 -2.91
C ILE A 722 17.82 -10.39 -1.89
N LEU A 723 17.80 -11.66 -2.28
CA LEU A 723 17.48 -12.77 -1.36
C LEU A 723 18.50 -12.87 -0.22
N GLN A 724 19.79 -12.67 -0.50
CA GLN A 724 20.82 -12.62 0.54
C GLN A 724 20.65 -11.40 1.44
N ALA A 725 20.28 -10.24 0.90
CA ALA A 725 20.00 -9.04 1.71
C ALA A 725 18.88 -9.29 2.73
N ALA A 726 17.83 -10.04 2.36
CA ALA A 726 16.73 -10.39 3.26
C ALA A 726 17.18 -11.08 4.55
N THR A 727 18.28 -11.84 4.52
CA THR A 727 18.81 -12.54 5.71
C THR A 727 19.30 -11.59 6.82
N TYR A 728 19.58 -10.33 6.48
CA TYR A 728 19.98 -9.28 7.43
C TYR A 728 18.80 -8.46 7.96
N PHE A 729 17.62 -8.58 7.34
CA PHE A 729 16.41 -7.87 7.73
C PHE A 729 15.38 -8.81 8.37
N ASN A 730 15.84 -9.81 9.13
CA ASN A 730 14.97 -10.84 9.73
C ASN A 730 14.04 -11.51 8.70
N TYR A 731 14.54 -11.73 7.48
CA TYR A 731 13.81 -12.32 6.35
C TYR A 731 12.64 -11.49 5.81
N ARG A 732 12.42 -10.27 6.33
CA ARG A 732 11.45 -9.27 5.86
C ARG A 732 12.19 -8.16 5.14
N LEU A 733 12.18 -8.17 3.81
CA LEU A 733 12.79 -7.10 3.02
C LEU A 733 12.08 -5.76 3.31
N PRO A 734 12.84 -4.69 3.63
CA PRO A 734 12.25 -3.36 3.77
C PRO A 734 11.88 -2.79 2.40
N GLU A 735 11.06 -1.75 2.40
CA GLU A 735 10.73 -0.95 1.22
C GLU A 735 11.95 -0.60 0.35
N ALA A 736 13.00 -0.12 1.01
CA ALA A 736 14.30 0.19 0.41
C ALA A 736 15.41 0.03 1.45
N PHE A 737 16.64 -0.15 0.98
CA PHE A 737 17.85 -0.09 1.80
C PHE A 737 18.95 0.69 1.07
N ALA A 738 19.99 1.13 1.80
CA ALA A 738 21.00 2.00 1.25
C ALA A 738 21.82 1.32 0.13
N GLY A 739 22.16 2.07 -0.91
CA GLY A 739 22.88 1.58 -2.07
C GLY A 739 24.40 1.61 -1.95
N TYR A 740 24.96 1.38 -0.77
CA TYR A 740 26.41 1.22 -0.64
C TYR A 740 26.89 -0.03 -1.38
N GLU A 741 28.13 0.00 -1.89
CA GLU A 741 28.75 -1.21 -2.41
C GLU A 741 28.83 -2.30 -1.35
N ARG A 742 28.58 -3.55 -1.75
CA ARG A 742 28.68 -4.72 -0.88
C ARG A 742 30.08 -4.94 -0.31
N SER A 743 31.12 -4.38 -0.95
CA SER A 743 32.51 -4.41 -0.48
C SER A 743 32.75 -3.50 0.73
N MET A 744 31.89 -2.52 0.98
CA MET A 744 32.07 -1.48 1.99
C MET A 744 31.58 -1.89 3.37
N THR A 745 30.60 -2.79 3.43
CA THR A 745 29.93 -3.23 4.67
C THR A 745 29.72 -4.74 4.66
N ASP A 746 29.77 -5.37 5.84
CA ASP A 746 29.51 -6.81 5.96
C ASP A 746 28.02 -7.17 5.76
N TYR A 747 27.13 -6.17 5.82
CA TYR A 747 25.67 -6.30 5.73
C TYR A 747 25.06 -5.10 4.98
N PRO A 748 23.88 -5.24 4.36
CA PRO A 748 23.17 -4.12 3.74
C PRO A 748 22.77 -3.10 4.81
N VAL A 749 22.99 -1.81 4.53
CA VAL A 749 22.72 -0.74 5.49
C VAL A 749 21.25 -0.33 5.40
N GLU A 750 20.57 -0.26 6.55
CA GLU A 750 19.16 0.14 6.66
C GLU A 750 18.92 1.56 6.14
N TYR A 751 17.80 1.75 5.44
CA TYR A 751 17.27 3.08 5.16
C TYR A 751 16.36 3.51 6.34
N PRO A 752 16.65 4.61 7.06
CA PRO A 752 16.06 4.89 8.37
C PRO A 752 14.53 4.94 8.45
N THR A 753 13.85 5.26 7.35
CA THR A 753 12.40 5.51 7.31
C THR A 753 11.65 4.54 6.41
N ALA A 754 12.32 3.47 5.96
CA ALA A 754 11.71 2.46 5.09
C ALA A 754 10.52 1.78 5.77
N CYS A 755 9.45 1.57 5.01
CA CYS A 755 8.34 0.77 5.47
C CYS A 755 8.76 -0.71 5.65
N SER A 756 8.28 -1.35 6.70
CA SER A 756 8.52 -2.77 6.98
C SER A 756 7.42 -3.32 7.90
N PRO A 757 6.52 -4.20 7.40
CA PRO A 757 6.46 -4.71 6.03
C PRO A 757 5.97 -3.66 5.01
N GLN A 758 6.32 -3.89 3.74
CA GLN A 758 5.86 -3.13 2.58
C GLN A 758 5.51 -4.12 1.46
N ALA A 759 4.39 -3.92 0.76
CA ALA A 759 3.77 -4.89 -0.12
C ALA A 759 4.63 -5.33 -1.31
N TRP A 760 5.15 -4.41 -2.12
CA TRP A 760 5.93 -4.77 -3.30
C TRP A 760 7.33 -5.32 -2.94
N ALA A 761 7.84 -4.99 -1.75
CA ALA A 761 9.08 -5.54 -1.23
C ALA A 761 8.86 -6.95 -0.70
N THR A 762 7.71 -7.17 -0.06
CA THR A 762 7.26 -8.48 0.41
C THR A 762 7.03 -9.45 -0.74
N ALA A 763 6.46 -8.99 -1.85
CA ALA A 763 6.20 -9.83 -3.03
C ALA A 763 7.41 -9.98 -3.97
N ALA A 764 8.46 -9.15 -3.83
CA ALA A 764 9.66 -9.23 -4.66
C ALA A 764 10.31 -10.64 -4.68
N PRO A 765 10.52 -11.33 -3.54
CA PRO A 765 11.02 -12.72 -3.52
C PRO A 765 10.17 -13.69 -4.36
N LEU A 766 8.85 -13.49 -4.42
CA LEU A 766 7.94 -14.34 -5.20
C LEU A 766 8.17 -14.20 -6.70
N LEU A 767 8.36 -12.97 -7.19
CA LEU A 767 8.72 -12.74 -8.60
C LEU A 767 10.13 -13.25 -8.91
N LEU A 768 11.08 -13.16 -7.97
CA LEU A 768 12.41 -13.74 -8.13
C LEU A 768 12.35 -15.27 -8.25
N LEU A 769 11.52 -15.95 -7.45
CA LEU A 769 11.28 -17.39 -7.58
C LEU A 769 10.65 -17.75 -8.93
N ARG A 770 9.64 -17.00 -9.38
CA ARG A 770 9.07 -17.11 -10.75
C ARG A 770 10.15 -16.97 -11.81
N THR A 771 11.05 -16.02 -11.64
CA THR A 771 12.15 -15.72 -12.58
C THR A 771 13.17 -16.85 -12.64
N ILE A 772 13.65 -17.34 -11.48
CA ILE A 772 14.65 -18.42 -11.39
C ILE A 772 14.11 -19.73 -12.00
N LEU A 773 12.85 -20.07 -11.74
CA LEU A 773 12.22 -21.27 -12.29
C LEU A 773 11.72 -21.08 -13.73
N GLY A 774 11.70 -19.84 -14.24
CA GLY A 774 11.19 -19.50 -15.56
C GLY A 774 9.74 -19.94 -15.74
N LEU A 775 8.88 -19.60 -14.78
CA LEU A 775 7.46 -19.98 -14.79
C LEU A 775 6.66 -19.06 -15.73
N GLU A 776 6.06 -19.63 -16.76
CA GLU A 776 5.23 -18.89 -17.73
C GLU A 776 3.95 -19.66 -18.09
N PRO A 777 2.77 -19.00 -18.08
CA PRO A 777 1.54 -19.59 -18.59
C PRO A 777 1.58 -19.64 -20.13
N ILE A 778 1.37 -20.83 -20.69
CA ILE A 778 1.23 -21.08 -22.13
C ILE A 778 -0.01 -21.94 -22.34
N ASP A 779 -1.03 -21.36 -22.96
CA ASP A 779 -2.35 -21.97 -23.09
C ASP A 779 -2.82 -22.53 -21.74
N ASP A 780 -3.25 -23.78 -21.67
CA ASP A 780 -3.71 -24.45 -20.44
C ASP A 780 -2.58 -25.09 -19.61
N HIS A 781 -1.33 -24.68 -19.82
CA HIS A 781 -0.15 -25.28 -19.18
C HIS A 781 0.76 -24.24 -18.52
N LEU A 782 1.47 -24.67 -17.48
CA LEU A 782 2.59 -23.93 -16.89
C LEU A 782 3.90 -24.41 -17.50
N LEU A 783 4.56 -23.58 -18.30
CA LEU A 783 5.94 -23.80 -18.71
C LEU A 783 6.87 -23.58 -17.52
N VAL A 784 7.79 -24.52 -17.31
CA VAL A 784 8.85 -24.46 -16.30
C VAL A 784 10.19 -24.53 -17.02
N ASN A 785 10.93 -23.41 -17.06
CA ASN A 785 12.21 -23.29 -17.78
C ASN A 785 13.32 -22.77 -16.85
N PRO A 786 13.76 -23.60 -15.87
CA PRO A 786 14.57 -23.15 -14.75
C PRO A 786 16.00 -22.85 -15.19
N TYR A 787 16.57 -21.83 -14.56
CA TYR A 787 18.00 -21.51 -14.63
C TYR A 787 18.44 -21.16 -13.21
N LEU A 788 18.93 -22.17 -12.47
CA LEU A 788 19.29 -21.98 -11.07
C LEU A 788 20.67 -21.31 -10.94
N PRO A 789 20.88 -20.43 -9.94
CA PRO A 789 22.20 -19.94 -9.59
C PRO A 789 23.06 -21.08 -9.03
N GLU A 790 24.39 -20.91 -9.08
CA GLU A 790 25.33 -21.94 -8.62
C GLU A 790 25.13 -22.33 -7.14
N ASP A 791 24.69 -21.37 -6.32
CA ASP A 791 24.43 -21.55 -4.89
C ASP A 791 23.15 -22.37 -4.59
N LEU A 792 22.30 -22.62 -5.60
CA LEU A 792 21.07 -23.40 -5.47
C LEU A 792 21.17 -24.68 -6.31
N GLN A 793 21.31 -25.84 -5.67
CA GLN A 793 21.37 -27.12 -6.38
C GLN A 793 20.00 -27.61 -6.84
N GLU A 794 18.99 -27.45 -5.99
CA GLU A 794 17.61 -27.87 -6.24
C GLU A 794 16.63 -26.83 -5.68
N LEU A 795 15.58 -26.56 -6.45
CA LEU A 795 14.47 -25.67 -6.09
C LEU A 795 13.17 -26.27 -6.61
N MET A 796 12.20 -26.44 -5.71
CA MET A 796 10.89 -27.02 -6.04
C MET A 796 9.78 -26.16 -5.43
N ILE A 797 8.73 -25.92 -6.20
CA ILE A 797 7.51 -25.27 -5.73
C ILE A 797 6.34 -26.19 -6.08
N PHE A 798 5.62 -26.64 -5.07
CA PHE A 798 4.48 -27.55 -5.22
C PHE A 798 3.16 -26.78 -5.19
N ASN A 799 2.14 -27.33 -5.85
CA ASN A 799 0.77 -26.82 -5.81
C ASN A 799 0.56 -25.40 -6.34
N ILE A 800 1.31 -24.99 -7.37
CA ILE A 800 1.16 -23.68 -8.02
C ILE A 800 -0.24 -23.58 -8.64
N PRO A 801 -1.11 -22.67 -8.15
CA PRO A 801 -2.45 -22.49 -8.70
C PRO A 801 -2.40 -21.86 -10.10
N GLY A 802 -3.42 -22.18 -10.90
CA GLY A 802 -3.68 -21.51 -12.18
C GLY A 802 -4.84 -22.17 -12.91
N ARG A 803 -5.05 -21.82 -14.18
CA ARG A 803 -6.09 -22.43 -15.03
C ARG A 803 -5.92 -23.94 -15.22
N TRP A 804 -4.72 -24.44 -15.02
CA TRP A 804 -4.36 -25.87 -14.97
C TRP A 804 -4.73 -26.56 -13.64
N GLY A 805 -5.40 -25.87 -12.71
CA GLY A 805 -5.67 -26.36 -11.37
C GLY A 805 -4.47 -26.14 -10.44
N ARG A 806 -3.70 -27.19 -10.17
CA ARG A 806 -2.46 -27.14 -9.36
C ARG A 806 -1.38 -27.98 -10.03
N VAL A 807 -0.19 -27.41 -10.19
CA VAL A 807 0.98 -28.08 -10.77
C VAL A 807 2.24 -27.80 -9.96
N ASP A 808 3.23 -28.67 -10.10
CA ASP A 808 4.51 -28.54 -9.42
C ASP A 808 5.58 -28.07 -10.40
N ALA A 809 6.52 -27.25 -9.94
CA ALA A 809 7.67 -26.78 -10.69
C ALA A 809 8.98 -27.21 -10.02
N PHE A 810 9.93 -27.68 -10.83
CA PHE A 810 11.20 -28.22 -10.36
C PHE A 810 12.35 -27.63 -11.17
N GLY A 811 13.44 -27.28 -10.50
CA GLY A 811 14.70 -26.87 -11.10
C GLY A 811 15.89 -27.52 -10.43
N ARG A 812 16.88 -27.94 -11.24
CA ARG A 812 18.17 -28.46 -10.77
C ARG A 812 19.33 -27.79 -11.47
N SER A 813 20.40 -27.52 -10.74
CA SER A 813 21.62 -26.92 -11.30
C SER A 813 22.34 -27.89 -12.23
N LYS A 814 22.92 -27.35 -13.31
CA LYS A 814 23.64 -28.12 -14.34
C LYS A 814 25.00 -28.67 -13.85
N SER A 815 25.52 -28.21 -12.72
CA SER A 815 26.82 -28.63 -12.17
C SER A 815 26.86 -30.10 -11.72
N ASN A 816 25.69 -30.76 -11.58
CA ASN A 816 25.56 -32.18 -11.22
C ASN A 816 25.41 -33.15 -12.41
N ASP A 817 25.47 -32.67 -13.66
CA ASP A 817 25.64 -33.55 -14.84
C ASP A 817 27.10 -34.05 -14.94
N ARG A 818 27.57 -34.78 -13.91
CA ARG A 818 28.67 -35.71 -14.14
C ARG A 818 28.12 -36.85 -15.00
N PRO A 819 28.72 -37.17 -16.16
CA PRO A 819 28.26 -38.30 -16.95
C PRO A 819 28.30 -39.54 -16.05
N LEU A 820 27.17 -40.24 -15.95
CA LEU A 820 27.08 -41.56 -15.32
C LEU A 820 28.31 -42.37 -15.76
N ARG A 821 29.24 -42.63 -14.83
CA ARG A 821 30.39 -43.50 -15.10
C ARG A 821 29.81 -44.81 -15.60
N ARG A 822 29.99 -45.10 -16.89
CA ARG A 822 29.78 -46.45 -17.44
C ARG A 822 30.64 -47.39 -16.59
N GLY A 823 29.98 -48.22 -15.79
CA GLY A 823 30.65 -49.31 -15.08
C GLY A 823 31.40 -50.20 -16.07
N PRO A 824 32.54 -50.79 -15.67
CA PRO A 824 33.35 -51.58 -16.58
C PRO A 824 32.55 -52.81 -17.04
N LEU A 825 32.44 -52.99 -18.35
CA LEU A 825 32.00 -54.25 -18.95
C LEU A 825 32.97 -55.35 -18.52
N SER A 826 32.52 -56.24 -17.63
CA SER A 826 33.20 -57.51 -17.36
C SER A 826 32.91 -58.49 -18.50
N ARG A 827 33.98 -59.20 -18.88
CA ARG A 827 34.15 -60.13 -20.01
C ARG A 827 33.03 -61.11 -20.28
#